data_AF-A0A1Y2D921-F1
#
_entry.id   AF-A0A1Y2D921-F1
#
_cell.length_a   1.000
_cell.length_b   1.000
_cell.length_c   1.000
_cell.angle_alpha   90.00
_cell.angle_beta   90.00
_cell.angle_gamma   90.00
#
_symmetry.space_group_name_H-M   'P 1'
#
loop_
_entity.id
_entity.type
_entity.pdbx_description
1 polymer ?
#
loop_
_entity_poly.entity_id
_entity_poly.type
_entity_poly.pdbx_seq_one_letter_code
_entity_poly.pdbx_strand_id
1 'polypeptide(L)'
;MKVLQFLTILCLVCWVSASNVFIGEGKRAKLFELTDDELPIFKVTIPENEFNQIKNEADVGGPEILKLLMDFVNNLKFDEHHQPIIDVTDPKVREILVIINKLGIPQKAADVLATGPKFSNEGYKTKNATLVVEIDGKEKSFKKVTLSLAGNVSRIYSKRGFNIKIRNNKNLYGRSHIRMRPDASEATFLRSKLSCDILNRLGLTSLSSNYAKLYINDEYMGLYNMMDSFKLSWAEYAYDDENTTGLIQCPDSSSFLTVESSSEICKNENEEVTDNSEWVQFLTALDNAQSIEEIEKFFDVDHFLKLMAYEYLFGAWDNFLVTGHNYYLYKQQNGKWKFLLYDFDNSFGHDIDTAFKNVIFNKNTPLGTKNYPELSFTEWAKPSHIVDVLILKDPTRFNSIIKEVVADVFNPATLYPYIDQLKEKIRPYVELDKTPDENGHLPGRINPKASEYTLDEWDANSEFTTINSKLGYFSYGLKYWILAKYRYVCKNYDLDCDATYLDESFTYEINEEIEYKNNEQNTPVTTEVPQSTEVPQPTEVPQQTETPAPQQQQYKCISEVLGYPCCPPEITEVYVTDINGDWAYDYEKQVWCGLTPYKASTNPETEECWSESLNYPCCDNCVVYEVDDNGKWGYDFQTQTWCGSPSYCQN
;
A
#
# COMPACT_ATOMS: atom_id res chain seq x y z
N MET A 1 -36.26 -28.79 -36.69
CA MET A 1 -36.68 -27.82 -35.64
C MET A 1 -36.31 -28.32 -34.24
N LYS A 2 -35.02 -28.68 -34.03
CA LYS A 2 -34.44 -29.07 -32.72
C LYS A 2 -32.93 -28.75 -32.63
N VAL A 3 -32.43 -27.87 -33.50
CA VAL A 3 -31.03 -27.43 -33.54
C VAL A 3 -30.90 -25.94 -33.15
N LEU A 4 -32.02 -25.20 -33.13
CA LEU A 4 -32.04 -23.77 -32.81
C LEU A 4 -32.26 -23.47 -31.30
N GLN A 5 -32.55 -24.48 -30.47
CA GLN A 5 -32.74 -24.29 -29.02
C GLN A 5 -31.45 -24.52 -28.21
N PHE A 6 -30.43 -25.19 -28.76
CA PHE A 6 -29.15 -25.39 -28.07
C PHE A 6 -28.22 -24.17 -28.18
N LEU A 7 -28.34 -23.38 -29.25
CA LEU A 7 -27.57 -22.15 -29.43
C LEU A 7 -28.07 -20.98 -28.57
N THR A 8 -29.34 -20.97 -28.16
CA THR A 8 -29.87 -19.97 -27.21
C THR A 8 -29.58 -20.29 -25.76
N ILE A 9 -29.26 -21.55 -25.41
CA ILE A 9 -28.90 -21.92 -24.03
C ILE A 9 -27.40 -21.69 -23.77
N LEU A 10 -26.55 -21.73 -24.81
CA LEU A 10 -25.13 -21.37 -24.66
C LEU A 10 -24.90 -19.85 -24.52
N CYS A 11 -25.82 -19.00 -25.00
CA CYS A 11 -25.74 -17.54 -24.83
C CYS A 11 -26.44 -16.98 -23.58
N LEU A 12 -27.10 -17.82 -22.78
CA LEU A 12 -27.82 -17.41 -21.56
C LEU A 12 -27.17 -17.90 -20.25
N VAL A 13 -25.98 -18.51 -20.31
CA VAL A 13 -25.24 -18.99 -19.13
C VAL A 13 -23.97 -18.18 -18.82
N CYS A 14 -23.66 -17.12 -19.59
CA CYS A 14 -22.62 -16.13 -19.22
C CYS A 14 -23.22 -14.76 -18.85
N TRP A 15 -24.41 -14.74 -18.26
CA TRP A 15 -24.84 -13.67 -17.35
C TRP A 15 -24.73 -14.18 -15.91
N VAL A 16 -23.58 -14.76 -15.59
CA VAL A 16 -23.09 -14.64 -14.22
C VAL A 16 -22.74 -13.17 -14.13
N SER A 17 -23.51 -12.39 -13.36
CA SER A 17 -23.09 -11.06 -12.93
C SER A 17 -21.62 -11.18 -12.58
N ALA A 18 -20.74 -10.52 -13.32
CA ALA A 18 -19.31 -10.62 -13.08
C ALA A 18 -19.06 -9.99 -11.71
N SER A 19 -19.19 -10.79 -10.66
CA SER A 19 -18.63 -10.46 -9.37
C SER A 19 -17.16 -10.24 -9.64
N ASN A 20 -16.63 -9.08 -9.30
CA ASN A 20 -15.19 -8.86 -9.30
C ASN A 20 -14.56 -10.01 -8.50
N VAL A 21 -13.92 -10.95 -9.20
CA VAL A 21 -13.45 -12.23 -8.65
C VAL A 21 -12.43 -11.99 -7.54
N PHE A 22 -11.74 -10.85 -7.59
CA PHE A 22 -10.80 -10.45 -6.56
C PHE A 22 -11.50 -10.12 -5.23
N ILE A 23 -12.60 -9.37 -5.25
CA ILE A 23 -13.29 -8.91 -4.03
C ILE A 23 -14.16 -10.03 -3.43
N GLY A 24 -14.73 -10.91 -4.27
CA GLY A 24 -15.61 -11.99 -3.82
C GLY A 24 -17.01 -11.52 -3.39
N GLU A 25 -17.69 -12.33 -2.60
CA GLU A 25 -19.03 -12.03 -2.07
C GLU A 25 -18.92 -11.16 -0.81
N GLY A 26 -19.24 -9.86 -0.92
CA GLY A 26 -19.20 -8.92 0.19
C GLY A 26 -20.32 -7.88 0.11
N LYS A 27 -20.77 -7.37 1.27
CA LYS A 27 -21.86 -6.37 1.36
C LYS A 27 -21.35 -4.98 0.94
N ARG A 28 -21.23 -4.73 -0.37
CA ARG A 28 -20.90 -3.41 -0.94
C ARG A 28 -22.17 -2.67 -1.39
N ALA A 29 -22.09 -1.36 -1.52
CA ALA A 29 -23.20 -0.59 -2.09
C ALA A 29 -23.47 -1.05 -3.52
N LYS A 30 -24.75 -1.17 -3.91
CA LYS A 30 -25.11 -1.58 -5.27
C LYS A 30 -24.48 -0.68 -6.34
N LEU A 31 -24.24 0.60 -6.03
CA LEU A 31 -23.49 1.51 -6.89
C LEU A 31 -22.14 0.93 -7.33
N PHE A 32 -21.35 0.40 -6.41
CA PHE A 32 -20.00 -0.09 -6.71
C PHE A 32 -20.06 -1.43 -7.45
N GLU A 33 -20.96 -2.33 -7.07
CA GLU A 33 -21.17 -3.58 -7.82
C GLU A 33 -21.54 -3.33 -9.29
N LEU A 34 -22.39 -2.32 -9.56
CA LEU A 34 -22.82 -2.00 -10.92
C LEU A 34 -21.71 -1.39 -11.77
N THR A 35 -20.61 -0.93 -11.16
CA THR A 35 -19.53 -0.21 -11.83
C THR A 35 -18.20 -0.97 -11.76
N ASP A 36 -18.22 -2.25 -11.37
CA ASP A 36 -17.01 -3.07 -11.27
C ASP A 36 -16.35 -3.29 -12.64
N ASP A 37 -17.12 -3.30 -13.74
CA ASP A 37 -16.62 -3.58 -15.09
C ASP A 37 -16.65 -2.38 -16.04
N GLU A 38 -17.19 -1.23 -15.61
CA GLU A 38 -17.30 -0.03 -16.46
C GLU A 38 -17.02 1.27 -15.67
N LEU A 39 -16.78 2.35 -16.41
CA LEU A 39 -16.60 3.70 -15.84
C LEU A 39 -17.88 4.51 -16.01
N PRO A 40 -18.71 4.67 -14.96
CA PRO A 40 -19.88 5.53 -15.01
C PRO A 40 -19.52 6.97 -15.38
N ILE A 41 -20.49 7.67 -15.99
CA ILE A 41 -20.36 9.09 -16.32
C ILE A 41 -21.20 9.90 -15.33
N PHE A 42 -20.55 10.82 -14.63
CA PHE A 42 -21.20 11.78 -13.74
C PHE A 42 -21.19 13.15 -14.40
N LYS A 43 -22.37 13.68 -14.73
CA LYS A 43 -22.57 15.00 -15.33
C LYS A 43 -23.20 15.91 -14.29
N VAL A 44 -22.42 16.83 -13.75
CA VAL A 44 -22.86 17.84 -12.78
C VAL A 44 -23.12 19.16 -13.52
N THR A 45 -24.23 19.82 -13.20
CA THR A 45 -24.53 21.15 -13.74
C THR A 45 -24.71 22.13 -12.58
N ILE A 46 -24.03 23.27 -12.65
CA ILE A 46 -24.07 24.37 -11.67
C ILE A 46 -24.13 25.73 -12.39
N PRO A 47 -24.57 26.81 -11.72
CA PRO A 47 -24.49 28.16 -12.29
C PRO A 47 -23.06 28.55 -12.68
N GLU A 48 -22.89 29.22 -13.81
CA GLU A 48 -21.57 29.54 -14.36
C GLU A 48 -20.73 30.45 -13.44
N ASN A 49 -21.38 31.41 -12.78
CA ASN A 49 -20.72 32.27 -11.79
C ASN A 49 -20.20 31.47 -10.58
N GLU A 50 -20.91 30.42 -10.19
CA GLU A 50 -20.54 29.52 -9.10
C GLU A 50 -19.36 28.62 -9.51
N PHE A 51 -19.34 28.15 -10.75
CA PHE A 51 -18.21 27.39 -11.28
C PHE A 51 -16.93 28.23 -11.36
N ASN A 52 -17.04 29.48 -11.80
CA ASN A 52 -15.91 30.41 -11.78
C ASN A 52 -15.41 30.66 -10.35
N GLN A 53 -16.31 30.71 -9.36
CA GLN A 53 -15.91 30.80 -7.95
C GLN A 53 -15.16 29.54 -7.50
N ILE A 54 -15.60 28.34 -7.89
CA ILE A 54 -14.87 27.08 -7.63
C ILE A 54 -13.44 27.15 -8.20
N LYS A 55 -13.29 27.60 -9.45
CA LYS A 55 -11.97 27.72 -10.09
C LYS A 55 -11.07 28.72 -9.35
N ASN A 56 -11.61 29.84 -8.90
CA ASN A 56 -10.86 30.83 -8.11
C ASN A 56 -10.42 30.29 -6.73
N GLU A 57 -11.33 29.59 -6.03
CA GLU A 57 -11.03 28.96 -4.73
C GLU A 57 -10.07 27.77 -4.87
N ALA A 58 -9.99 27.18 -6.07
CA ALA A 58 -9.01 26.16 -6.37
C ALA A 58 -7.58 26.73 -6.57
N ASP A 59 -7.38 28.03 -6.79
CA ASP A 59 -6.03 28.60 -6.91
C ASP A 59 -5.41 28.90 -5.52
N VAL A 60 -4.81 27.87 -4.92
CA VAL A 60 -4.16 27.93 -3.60
C VAL A 60 -2.65 27.63 -3.63
N GLY A 61 -2.06 27.53 -4.83
CA GLY A 61 -0.62 27.30 -5.05
C GLY A 61 -0.24 25.82 -5.21
N GLY A 62 1.08 25.52 -5.25
CA GLY A 62 1.61 24.19 -5.56
C GLY A 62 2.13 23.40 -4.34
N PRO A 63 2.48 22.10 -4.52
CA PRO A 63 3.00 21.23 -3.46
C PRO A 63 4.25 21.76 -2.74
N GLU A 64 5.05 22.59 -3.40
CA GLU A 64 6.24 23.25 -2.85
C GLU A 64 5.91 24.12 -1.64
N ILE A 65 4.68 24.64 -1.56
CA ILE A 65 4.19 25.40 -0.41
C ILE A 65 4.10 24.52 0.82
N LEU A 66 3.65 23.27 0.69
CA LEU A 66 3.55 22.38 1.84
C LEU A 66 4.94 22.08 2.39
N LYS A 67 5.94 21.89 1.52
CA LYS A 67 7.33 21.75 1.92
C LYS A 67 7.83 22.99 2.66
N LEU A 68 7.58 24.19 2.13
CA LEU A 68 7.91 25.45 2.82
C LEU A 68 7.21 25.56 4.18
N LEU A 69 5.96 25.12 4.28
CA LEU A 69 5.18 25.14 5.52
C LEU A 69 5.73 24.14 6.54
N MET A 70 6.08 22.92 6.10
CA MET A 70 6.74 21.91 6.94
C MET A 70 8.10 22.41 7.42
N ASP A 71 8.92 22.99 6.55
CA ASP A 71 10.21 23.58 6.90
C ASP A 71 10.04 24.74 7.88
N PHE A 72 9.04 25.60 7.68
CA PHE A 72 8.71 26.68 8.59
C PHE A 72 8.32 26.16 9.97
N VAL A 73 7.36 25.23 10.05
CA VAL A 73 6.91 24.61 11.31
C VAL A 73 8.06 23.91 12.02
N ASN A 74 8.94 23.22 11.27
CA ASN A 74 10.08 22.52 11.83
C ASN A 74 11.15 23.46 12.41
N ASN A 75 11.22 24.70 11.94
CA ASN A 75 12.17 25.72 12.40
C ASN A 75 11.54 26.71 13.40
N LEU A 76 10.28 26.51 13.81
CA LEU A 76 9.65 27.36 14.82
C LEU A 76 10.43 27.29 16.14
N LYS A 77 10.76 28.48 16.66
CA LYS A 77 11.26 28.62 18.02
C LYS A 77 10.07 28.73 18.96
N PHE A 78 10.21 28.20 20.16
CA PHE A 78 9.18 28.30 21.20
C PHE A 78 9.70 29.16 22.35
N ASP A 79 8.82 29.94 22.96
CA ASP A 79 9.12 30.67 24.17
C ASP A 79 9.10 29.74 25.41
N GLU A 80 9.34 30.32 26.58
CA GLU A 80 9.34 29.60 27.87
C GLU A 80 7.99 28.98 28.24
N HIS A 81 6.90 29.40 27.59
CA HIS A 81 5.55 28.87 27.74
C HIS A 81 5.16 27.90 26.62
N HIS A 82 6.13 27.44 25.84
CA HIS A 82 5.94 26.56 24.68
C HIS A 82 5.01 27.17 23.62
N GLN A 83 4.96 28.50 23.51
CA GLN A 83 4.26 29.19 22.42
C GLN A 83 5.22 29.48 21.26
N PRO A 84 4.79 29.30 20.00
CA PRO A 84 5.65 29.55 18.85
C PRO A 84 5.96 31.05 18.70
N ILE A 85 7.23 31.39 18.56
CA ILE A 85 7.73 32.73 18.26
C ILE A 85 7.68 32.93 16.75
N ILE A 86 6.68 33.67 16.28
CA ILE A 86 6.44 33.92 14.85
C ILE A 86 6.72 35.38 14.51
N ASP A 87 7.70 35.65 13.63
CA ASP A 87 7.92 36.98 13.07
C ASP A 87 6.98 37.23 11.89
N VAL A 88 5.83 37.82 12.16
CA VAL A 88 4.83 38.19 11.14
C VAL A 88 5.27 39.32 10.20
N THR A 89 6.42 39.95 10.45
CA THR A 89 7.00 40.95 9.56
C THR A 89 7.85 40.32 8.45
N ASP A 90 8.23 39.05 8.58
CA ASP A 90 8.86 38.29 7.51
C ASP A 90 7.84 38.09 6.36
N PRO A 91 8.13 38.60 5.14
CA PRO A 91 7.26 38.44 3.98
C PRO A 91 6.90 36.97 3.69
N LYS A 92 7.80 36.02 3.95
CA LYS A 92 7.57 34.58 3.74
C LYS A 92 6.55 34.03 4.73
N VAL A 93 6.63 34.44 6.00
CA VAL A 93 5.67 34.05 7.03
C VAL A 93 4.28 34.56 6.69
N ARG A 94 4.18 35.80 6.20
CA ARG A 94 2.92 36.40 5.77
C ARG A 94 2.30 35.65 4.59
N GLU A 95 3.12 35.22 3.62
CA GLU A 95 2.66 34.42 2.49
C GLU A 95 2.15 33.04 2.93
N ILE A 96 2.89 32.33 3.79
CA ILE A 96 2.50 31.04 4.38
C ILE A 96 1.16 31.15 5.12
N LEU A 97 0.97 32.19 5.94
CA LEU A 97 -0.27 32.39 6.70
C LEU A 97 -1.49 32.61 5.82
N VAL A 98 -1.35 33.31 4.68
CA VAL A 98 -2.43 33.47 3.69
C VAL A 98 -2.84 32.11 3.12
N ILE A 99 -1.88 31.23 2.87
CA ILE A 99 -2.14 29.91 2.30
C ILE A 99 -2.76 28.96 3.33
N ILE A 100 -2.28 28.95 4.58
CA ILE A 100 -2.89 28.19 5.69
C ILE A 100 -4.39 28.52 5.80
N ASN A 101 -4.72 29.80 5.75
CA ASN A 101 -6.10 30.26 5.81
C ASN A 101 -6.94 29.78 4.61
N LYS A 102 -6.38 29.79 3.39
CA LYS A 102 -7.05 29.25 2.19
C LYS A 102 -7.26 27.73 2.25
N LEU A 103 -6.31 27.00 2.83
CA LEU A 103 -6.38 25.54 2.97
C LEU A 103 -7.31 25.09 4.10
N GLY A 104 -7.75 26.01 4.98
CA GLY A 104 -8.65 25.70 6.10
C GLY A 104 -8.02 24.76 7.13
N ILE A 105 -6.70 24.75 7.24
CA ILE A 105 -5.97 23.88 8.19
C ILE A 105 -6.27 24.36 9.62
N PRO A 106 -6.83 23.52 10.51
CA PRO A 106 -7.17 23.91 11.88
C PRO A 106 -5.96 24.45 12.63
N GLN A 107 -6.14 25.65 13.18
CA GLN A 107 -5.10 26.50 13.72
C GLN A 107 -4.66 26.12 15.14
N LYS A 108 -4.36 24.85 15.46
CA LYS A 108 -3.72 24.49 16.75
C LYS A 108 -2.19 24.70 16.77
N ALA A 109 -1.67 25.43 15.78
CA ALA A 109 -0.39 26.13 15.85
C ALA A 109 -0.54 27.67 15.85
N ALA A 110 -1.77 28.23 15.95
CA ALA A 110 -1.94 29.68 16.12
C ALA A 110 -3.12 30.10 17.01
N ASP A 111 -3.04 29.72 18.28
CA ASP A 111 -3.71 30.47 19.34
C ASP A 111 -3.07 31.86 19.60
N VAL A 112 -2.09 32.30 18.80
CA VAL A 112 -1.47 33.65 18.89
C VAL A 112 -2.11 34.68 17.93
N LEU A 113 -2.96 34.30 16.97
CA LEU A 113 -3.60 35.26 16.04
C LEU A 113 -4.96 35.77 16.55
N ALA A 114 -4.96 36.33 17.75
CA ALA A 114 -6.07 37.15 18.21
C ALA A 114 -6.05 38.52 17.49
N THR A 115 -7.08 38.77 16.67
CA THR A 115 -7.42 40.04 15.97
C THR A 115 -6.99 40.18 14.51
N GLY A 116 -7.37 39.20 13.68
CA GLY A 116 -7.51 39.35 12.22
C GLY A 116 -8.89 38.88 11.73
N PRO A 117 -9.37 39.28 10.53
CA PRO A 117 -10.71 38.92 10.06
C PRO A 117 -10.87 37.41 9.96
N LYS A 118 -11.91 36.87 10.60
CA LYS A 118 -12.31 35.46 10.50
C LYS A 118 -12.85 35.20 9.10
N PHE A 119 -12.06 34.56 8.24
CA PHE A 119 -12.55 33.97 7.00
C PHE A 119 -13.04 32.54 7.29
N SER A 120 -14.12 32.10 6.63
CA SER A 120 -14.79 30.83 6.94
C SER A 120 -13.92 29.63 6.54
N ASN A 121 -13.71 28.69 7.47
CA ASN A 121 -13.03 27.41 7.24
C ASN A 121 -13.78 26.45 6.29
N GLU A 122 -15.00 26.79 5.84
CA GLU A 122 -15.76 25.96 4.91
C GLU A 122 -15.29 26.24 3.47
N GLY A 123 -14.65 25.24 2.86
CA GLY A 123 -14.34 25.28 1.42
C GLY A 123 -15.58 25.51 0.57
N TYR A 124 -15.39 25.96 -0.68
CA TYR A 124 -16.49 26.30 -1.56
C TYR A 124 -17.55 25.19 -1.66
N LYS A 125 -18.83 25.57 -1.51
CA LYS A 125 -19.98 24.67 -1.55
C LYS A 125 -21.17 25.35 -2.19
N THR A 126 -21.82 24.64 -3.11
CA THR A 126 -23.08 25.04 -3.71
C THR A 126 -24.17 24.01 -3.49
N LYS A 127 -25.40 24.48 -3.24
CA LYS A 127 -26.62 23.68 -3.23
C LYS A 127 -27.40 23.76 -4.56
N ASN A 128 -26.91 24.54 -5.53
CA ASN A 128 -27.56 24.81 -6.81
C ASN A 128 -27.08 23.86 -7.91
N ALA A 129 -26.75 22.61 -7.54
CA ALA A 129 -26.28 21.61 -8.49
C ALA A 129 -27.40 20.63 -8.89
N THR A 130 -27.34 20.17 -10.14
CA THR A 130 -28.04 18.96 -10.61
C THR A 130 -27.04 17.90 -11.03
N LEU A 131 -27.45 16.64 -11.01
CA LEU A 131 -26.61 15.50 -11.40
C LEU A 131 -27.38 14.59 -12.35
N VAL A 132 -26.72 14.16 -13.41
CA VAL A 132 -27.10 13.00 -14.22
C VAL A 132 -25.98 11.98 -14.12
N VAL A 133 -26.33 10.73 -13.82
CA VAL A 133 -25.38 9.61 -13.79
C VAL A 133 -25.78 8.59 -14.84
N GLU A 134 -24.83 8.17 -15.64
CA GLU A 134 -24.96 7.13 -16.67
C GLU A 134 -24.15 5.90 -16.24
N ILE A 135 -24.83 4.76 -16.10
CA ILE A 135 -24.30 3.44 -15.75
C ILE A 135 -24.97 2.45 -16.70
N ASP A 136 -24.20 1.68 -17.47
CA ASP A 136 -24.69 0.65 -18.40
C ASP A 136 -25.76 1.21 -19.37
N GLY A 137 -25.48 2.39 -19.93
CA GLY A 137 -26.38 3.14 -20.82
C GLY A 137 -27.69 3.61 -20.18
N LYS A 138 -27.88 3.44 -18.86
CA LYS A 138 -29.05 3.88 -18.11
C LYS A 138 -28.75 5.18 -17.37
N GLU A 139 -29.62 6.18 -17.56
CA GLU A 139 -29.49 7.47 -16.90
C GLU A 139 -30.33 7.56 -15.61
N LYS A 140 -29.77 8.19 -14.59
CA LYS A 140 -30.48 8.58 -13.37
C LYS A 140 -30.20 10.03 -13.02
N SER A 141 -31.26 10.83 -12.85
CA SER A 141 -31.15 12.27 -12.64
C SER A 141 -31.59 12.73 -11.26
N PHE A 142 -30.88 13.73 -10.71
CA PHE A 142 -31.14 14.32 -9.40
C PHE A 142 -31.15 15.84 -9.49
N LYS A 143 -32.28 16.46 -9.10
CA LYS A 143 -32.51 17.92 -9.19
C LYS A 143 -31.98 18.72 -8.01
N LYS A 144 -31.69 18.08 -6.88
CA LYS A 144 -31.19 18.75 -5.67
C LYS A 144 -29.90 18.06 -5.23
N VAL A 145 -28.79 18.60 -5.67
CA VAL A 145 -27.44 18.14 -5.33
C VAL A 145 -26.71 19.26 -4.64
N THR A 146 -25.83 18.91 -3.71
CA THR A 146 -24.80 19.79 -3.20
C THR A 146 -23.49 19.34 -3.81
N LEU A 147 -22.76 20.27 -4.42
CA LEU A 147 -21.39 20.08 -4.87
C LEU A 147 -20.49 20.91 -3.94
N SER A 148 -19.38 20.34 -3.48
CA SER A 148 -18.35 21.10 -2.79
C SER A 148 -16.97 20.68 -3.24
N LEU A 149 -15.99 21.57 -3.09
CA LEU A 149 -14.59 21.18 -3.12
C LEU A 149 -14.33 20.18 -1.98
N ALA A 150 -13.51 19.17 -2.25
CA ALA A 150 -13.09 18.16 -1.30
C ALA A 150 -11.63 18.37 -0.87
N GLY A 151 -11.25 17.70 0.21
CA GLY A 151 -9.89 17.73 0.74
C GLY A 151 -9.52 19.03 1.45
N ASN A 152 -8.41 18.98 2.17
CA ASN A 152 -7.77 20.12 2.84
C ASN A 152 -6.41 20.35 2.18
N VAL A 153 -5.37 19.63 2.63
CA VAL A 153 -4.00 19.73 2.07
C VAL A 153 -3.94 19.28 0.62
N SER A 154 -4.75 18.30 0.20
CA SER A 154 -4.83 17.88 -1.20
C SER A 154 -5.31 19.00 -2.15
N ARG A 155 -5.76 20.13 -1.60
CA ARG A 155 -5.93 21.35 -2.37
C ARG A 155 -4.60 21.97 -2.82
N ILE A 156 -3.42 21.46 -2.55
CA ILE A 156 -2.19 22.01 -3.16
C ILE A 156 -1.90 21.42 -4.54
N TYR A 157 -2.53 20.30 -4.90
CA TYR A 157 -2.27 19.65 -6.20
C TYR A 157 -3.05 20.32 -7.33
N SER A 158 -2.74 19.98 -8.57
CA SER A 158 -3.28 20.63 -9.78
C SER A 158 -4.72 20.22 -10.07
N LYS A 159 -5.06 18.95 -9.83
CA LYS A 159 -6.42 18.40 -9.98
C LYS A 159 -7.19 18.40 -8.66
N ARG A 160 -8.45 18.84 -8.69
CA ARG A 160 -9.30 19.02 -7.49
C ARG A 160 -10.27 17.89 -7.27
N GLY A 161 -10.48 17.50 -6.01
CA GLY A 161 -11.54 16.60 -5.62
C GLY A 161 -12.87 17.30 -5.35
N PHE A 162 -13.96 16.55 -5.50
CA PHE A 162 -15.31 17.04 -5.30
C PHE A 162 -16.12 16.10 -4.42
N ASN A 163 -16.97 16.66 -3.55
CA ASN A 163 -17.99 15.91 -2.84
C ASN A 163 -19.35 16.17 -3.50
N ILE A 164 -20.05 15.08 -3.83
CA ILE A 164 -21.40 15.11 -4.41
C ILE A 164 -22.36 14.55 -3.36
N LYS A 165 -23.26 15.40 -2.84
CA LYS A 165 -24.33 15.00 -1.91
C LYS A 165 -25.69 15.13 -2.58
N ILE A 166 -26.36 14.00 -2.78
CA ILE A 166 -27.74 13.90 -3.24
C ILE A 166 -28.68 14.22 -2.06
N ARG A 167 -29.61 15.17 -2.26
CA ARG A 167 -30.52 15.65 -1.20
C ARG A 167 -31.96 15.14 -1.34
N ASN A 168 -32.77 15.42 -0.32
CA ASN A 168 -34.17 14.99 -0.15
C ASN A 168 -34.32 13.46 -0.01
N ASN A 169 -33.49 12.83 0.81
CA ASN A 169 -33.55 11.39 1.11
C ASN A 169 -33.54 10.52 -0.17
N LYS A 170 -32.83 10.97 -1.20
CA LYS A 170 -32.58 10.21 -2.42
C LYS A 170 -31.16 9.68 -2.39
N ASN A 171 -30.96 8.53 -3.03
CA ASN A 171 -29.64 7.93 -3.21
C ASN A 171 -29.46 7.41 -4.64
N LEU A 172 -28.19 7.27 -5.02
CA LEU A 172 -27.73 6.53 -6.18
C LEU A 172 -27.30 5.15 -5.70
N TYR A 173 -28.18 4.15 -5.87
CA TYR A 173 -27.90 2.74 -5.59
C TYR A 173 -27.29 2.49 -4.21
N GLY A 174 -27.89 3.08 -3.18
CA GLY A 174 -27.47 2.91 -1.78
C GLY A 174 -26.52 3.98 -1.25
N ARG A 175 -26.11 4.98 -2.06
CA ARG A 175 -25.26 6.10 -1.62
C ARG A 175 -25.85 7.47 -1.89
N SER A 176 -25.84 8.31 -0.86
CA SER A 176 -26.27 9.71 -0.93
C SER A 176 -25.09 10.68 -0.98
N HIS A 177 -23.91 10.26 -0.50
CA HIS A 177 -22.67 11.02 -0.53
C HIS A 177 -21.65 10.22 -1.34
N ILE A 178 -21.04 10.87 -2.33
CA ILE A 178 -20.06 10.26 -3.22
C ILE A 178 -18.86 11.21 -3.27
N ARG A 179 -17.67 10.68 -3.03
CA ARG A 179 -16.43 11.44 -3.15
C ARG A 179 -15.84 11.17 -4.54
N MET A 180 -15.55 12.23 -5.27
CA MET A 180 -14.78 12.19 -6.51
C MET A 180 -13.36 12.59 -6.16
N ARG A 181 -12.50 11.59 -5.92
CA ARG A 181 -11.11 11.79 -5.57
C ARG A 181 -10.23 11.76 -6.81
N PRO A 182 -9.38 12.77 -7.03
CA PRO A 182 -8.42 12.74 -8.13
C PRO A 182 -7.18 11.92 -7.77
N ASP A 183 -6.99 11.59 -6.47
CA ASP A 183 -5.78 10.98 -5.90
C ASP A 183 -4.50 11.66 -6.42
N ALA A 184 -4.52 12.99 -6.51
CA ALA A 184 -3.48 13.79 -7.18
C ALA A 184 -2.15 13.87 -6.42
N SER A 185 -2.09 13.38 -5.18
CA SER A 185 -0.86 13.20 -4.41
C SER A 185 0.03 12.13 -5.03
N GLU A 186 -0.58 11.11 -5.63
CA GLU A 186 0.10 9.90 -6.10
C GLU A 186 -0.03 9.73 -7.61
N ALA A 187 0.89 8.98 -8.23
CA ALA A 187 1.02 8.94 -9.69
C ALA A 187 0.09 7.95 -10.41
N THR A 188 -0.46 6.96 -9.71
CA THR A 188 -1.02 5.72 -10.29
C THR A 188 -2.54 5.73 -10.43
N PHE A 189 -3.27 6.49 -9.62
CA PHE A 189 -4.73 6.38 -9.40
C PHE A 189 -5.17 5.02 -8.83
N LEU A 190 -4.24 4.15 -8.44
CA LEU A 190 -4.52 2.75 -8.05
C LEU A 190 -4.55 2.55 -6.54
N ARG A 191 -3.78 3.34 -5.76
CA ARG A 191 -3.58 3.08 -4.31
C ARG A 191 -4.89 2.99 -3.54
N SER A 192 -5.71 4.03 -3.62
CA SER A 192 -7.03 4.04 -2.97
C SER A 192 -7.98 2.95 -3.47
N LYS A 193 -7.87 2.55 -4.74
CA LYS A 193 -8.68 1.46 -5.31
C LYS A 193 -8.26 0.11 -4.74
N LEU A 194 -6.98 -0.20 -4.84
CA LEU A 194 -6.36 -1.41 -4.32
C LEU A 194 -6.66 -1.57 -2.83
N SER A 195 -6.44 -0.53 -2.03
CA SER A 195 -6.70 -0.55 -0.59
C SER A 195 -8.15 -0.89 -0.25
N CYS A 196 -9.13 -0.26 -0.90
CA CYS A 196 -10.53 -0.63 -0.71
C CYS A 196 -10.78 -2.08 -1.09
N ASP A 197 -10.32 -2.53 -2.26
CA ASP A 197 -10.60 -3.87 -2.74
C ASP A 197 -9.96 -4.95 -1.87
N ILE A 198 -8.73 -4.74 -1.42
CA ILE A 198 -8.00 -5.61 -0.50
C ILE A 198 -8.76 -5.75 0.82
N LEU A 199 -9.18 -4.62 1.40
CA LEU A 199 -9.93 -4.65 2.67
C LEU A 199 -11.27 -5.37 2.49
N ASN A 200 -11.98 -5.16 1.37
CA ASN A 200 -13.22 -5.88 1.09
C ASN A 200 -12.97 -7.39 0.83
N ARG A 201 -11.89 -7.76 0.14
CA ARG A 201 -11.47 -9.15 -0.11
C ARG A 201 -11.20 -9.90 1.20
N LEU A 202 -10.55 -9.24 2.16
CA LEU A 202 -10.30 -9.77 3.50
C LEU A 202 -11.58 -9.89 4.38
N GLY A 203 -12.76 -9.60 3.81
CA GLY A 203 -14.03 -9.62 4.53
C GLY A 203 -14.16 -8.50 5.57
N LEU A 204 -13.31 -7.47 5.51
CA LEU A 204 -13.34 -6.36 6.45
C LEU A 204 -14.41 -5.35 6.04
N THR A 205 -15.15 -4.86 7.03
CA THR A 205 -15.99 -3.68 6.86
C THR A 205 -15.13 -2.49 6.43
N SER A 206 -15.24 -2.11 5.16
CA SER A 206 -14.46 -1.03 4.56
C SER A 206 -15.29 -0.21 3.58
N LEU A 207 -14.70 0.89 3.10
CA LEU A 207 -15.24 1.66 1.99
C LEU A 207 -15.05 0.89 0.68
N SER A 208 -15.88 1.22 -0.31
CA SER A 208 -15.72 0.75 -1.68
C SER A 208 -15.27 1.91 -2.58
N SER A 209 -14.58 1.58 -3.66
CA SER A 209 -14.17 2.53 -4.68
C SER A 209 -14.26 1.92 -6.07
N ASN A 210 -14.50 2.76 -7.06
CA ASN A 210 -14.44 2.44 -8.49
C ASN A 210 -14.08 3.72 -9.26
N TYR A 211 -13.84 3.61 -10.55
CA TYR A 211 -13.49 4.78 -11.37
C TYR A 211 -14.72 5.43 -11.98
N ALA A 212 -14.67 6.73 -12.23
CA ALA A 212 -15.73 7.48 -12.90
C ALA A 212 -15.16 8.57 -13.81
N LYS A 213 -15.89 8.86 -14.88
CA LYS A 213 -15.69 10.07 -15.69
C LYS A 213 -16.53 11.19 -15.10
N LEU A 214 -15.91 12.34 -14.82
CA LEU A 214 -16.62 13.50 -14.28
C LEU A 214 -16.72 14.62 -15.33
N TYR A 215 -17.90 15.22 -15.43
CA TYR A 215 -18.17 16.44 -16.19
C TYR A 215 -18.80 17.47 -15.27
N ILE A 216 -18.38 18.73 -15.36
CA ILE A 216 -19.01 19.87 -14.69
C ILE A 216 -19.32 20.91 -15.77
N ASN A 217 -20.58 21.27 -15.95
CA ASN A 217 -21.04 22.19 -17.01
C ASN A 217 -20.55 21.76 -18.42
N ASP A 218 -20.68 20.45 -18.72
CA ASP A 218 -20.21 19.81 -19.95
C ASP A 218 -18.69 19.85 -20.20
N GLU A 219 -17.91 20.49 -19.32
CA GLU A 219 -16.45 20.44 -19.33
C GLU A 219 -15.99 19.10 -18.72
N TYR A 220 -15.14 18.37 -19.45
CA TYR A 220 -14.58 17.09 -18.98
C TYR A 220 -13.54 17.35 -17.88
N MET A 221 -13.83 16.90 -16.67
CA MET A 221 -12.94 17.03 -15.51
C MET A 221 -11.91 15.91 -15.44
N GLY A 222 -12.06 14.85 -16.21
CA GLY A 222 -11.11 13.73 -16.23
C GLY A 222 -11.59 12.45 -15.53
N LEU A 223 -10.63 11.55 -15.34
CA LEU A 223 -10.76 10.32 -14.56
C LEU A 223 -10.74 10.64 -13.05
N TYR A 224 -11.67 10.07 -12.30
CA TYR A 224 -11.73 10.18 -10.85
C TYR A 224 -11.90 8.81 -10.21
N ASN A 225 -11.32 8.65 -9.03
CA ASN A 225 -11.67 7.59 -8.11
C ASN A 225 -12.98 7.99 -7.38
N MET A 226 -14.08 7.36 -7.79
CA MET A 226 -15.38 7.44 -7.13
C MET A 226 -15.33 6.56 -5.88
N MET A 227 -15.41 7.20 -4.71
CA MET A 227 -15.23 6.54 -3.43
C MET A 227 -16.43 6.73 -2.50
N ASP A 228 -16.68 5.70 -1.71
CA ASP A 228 -17.65 5.70 -0.62
C ASP A 228 -17.20 6.63 0.53
N SER A 229 -18.09 6.90 1.49
CA SER A 229 -17.77 7.61 2.72
C SER A 229 -18.60 7.06 3.87
N PHE A 230 -17.97 6.88 5.03
CA PHE A 230 -18.70 6.62 6.27
C PHE A 230 -19.55 7.85 6.60
N LYS A 231 -20.86 7.69 6.44
CA LYS A 231 -21.92 8.65 6.75
C LYS A 231 -23.12 7.86 7.27
N LEU A 232 -24.16 8.53 7.79
CA LEU A 232 -25.35 7.85 8.29
C LEU A 232 -25.97 6.89 7.25
N SER A 233 -25.99 7.27 5.96
CA SER A 233 -26.48 6.38 4.90
C SER A 233 -25.62 5.13 4.66
N TRP A 234 -24.36 5.15 5.08
CA TRP A 234 -23.52 3.95 5.06
C TRP A 234 -23.93 3.00 6.20
N ALA A 235 -24.16 3.52 7.40
CA ALA A 235 -24.60 2.72 8.56
C ALA A 235 -25.99 2.11 8.29
N GLU A 236 -26.91 2.90 7.72
CA GLU A 236 -28.21 2.44 7.21
C GLU A 236 -28.04 1.26 6.25
N TYR A 237 -27.20 1.39 5.22
CA TYR A 237 -27.04 0.32 4.24
C TYR A 237 -26.33 -0.92 4.80
N ALA A 238 -25.25 -0.73 5.55
CA ALA A 238 -24.38 -1.80 6.00
C ALA A 238 -24.98 -2.55 7.20
N TYR A 239 -25.70 -1.87 8.08
CA TYR A 239 -26.15 -2.38 9.38
C TYR A 239 -27.63 -2.17 9.68
N ASP A 240 -28.42 -1.65 8.75
CA ASP A 240 -29.83 -1.29 8.96
C ASP A 240 -29.99 -0.29 10.14
N ASP A 241 -29.04 0.63 10.25
CA ASP A 241 -28.92 1.63 11.34
C ASP A 241 -29.10 3.07 10.82
N GLU A 242 -30.36 3.46 10.56
CA GLU A 242 -30.74 4.74 9.96
C GLU A 242 -30.39 5.97 10.79
N ASN A 243 -30.40 5.84 12.13
CA ASN A 243 -30.25 6.96 13.07
C ASN A 243 -29.07 6.74 14.00
N THR A 244 -27.97 6.19 13.46
CA THR A 244 -26.81 5.86 14.28
C THR A 244 -26.33 7.07 15.09
N THR A 245 -26.10 6.83 16.37
CA THR A 245 -25.55 7.82 17.31
C THR A 245 -24.09 7.56 17.62
N GLY A 246 -23.50 6.48 17.09
CA GLY A 246 -22.16 6.04 17.43
C GLY A 246 -21.24 5.95 16.22
N LEU A 247 -21.36 6.87 15.26
CA LEU A 247 -20.42 6.98 14.14
C LEU A 247 -19.49 8.17 14.37
N ILE A 248 -18.29 7.89 14.88
CA ILE A 248 -17.30 8.90 15.28
C ILE A 248 -16.20 8.96 14.23
N GLN A 249 -15.97 10.12 13.63
CA GLN A 249 -14.83 10.38 12.76
C GLN A 249 -13.65 10.93 13.57
N CYS A 250 -12.44 10.44 13.30
CA CYS A 250 -11.19 10.99 13.81
C CYS A 250 -10.36 11.54 12.63
N PRO A 251 -10.54 12.83 12.28
CA PRO A 251 -10.03 13.40 11.04
C PRO A 251 -8.69 14.13 11.15
N ASP A 252 -8.16 14.31 12.37
CA ASP A 252 -6.86 14.96 12.59
C ASP A 252 -5.86 13.93 13.12
N SER A 253 -4.57 14.18 12.85
CA SER A 253 -3.49 13.30 13.28
C SER A 253 -3.24 13.39 14.80
N SER A 254 -2.42 12.47 15.29
CA SER A 254 -2.08 12.27 16.70
C SER A 254 -3.21 11.78 17.60
N SER A 255 -4.23 11.15 17.04
CA SER A 255 -5.38 10.56 17.74
C SER A 255 -5.18 9.05 17.95
N PHE A 256 -4.52 8.64 19.04
CA PHE A 256 -4.13 7.24 19.32
C PHE A 256 -5.11 6.47 20.23
N LEU A 257 -6.42 6.76 20.13
CA LEU A 257 -7.50 6.09 20.90
C LEU A 257 -7.35 6.19 22.42
N THR A 258 -6.81 7.30 22.92
CA THR A 258 -6.79 7.63 24.35
C THR A 258 -7.71 8.80 24.65
N VAL A 259 -8.16 8.95 25.90
CA VAL A 259 -8.95 10.13 26.32
C VAL A 259 -8.18 11.42 26.00
N GLU A 260 -6.89 11.46 26.30
CA GLU A 260 -6.04 12.63 26.07
C GLU A 260 -5.95 13.01 24.59
N SER A 261 -5.74 12.02 23.70
CA SER A 261 -5.48 12.28 22.29
C SER A 261 -6.75 12.44 21.45
N SER A 262 -7.85 11.78 21.81
CA SER A 262 -8.95 11.52 20.89
C SER A 262 -10.31 12.11 21.32
N SER A 263 -10.48 12.49 22.59
CA SER A 263 -11.78 12.95 23.12
C SER A 263 -12.32 14.21 22.45
N GLU A 264 -11.45 15.19 22.17
CA GLU A 264 -11.81 16.49 21.59
C GLU A 264 -11.56 16.58 20.07
N ILE A 265 -10.72 15.69 19.54
CA ILE A 265 -10.36 15.65 18.11
C ILE A 265 -11.46 14.95 17.31
N CYS A 266 -11.91 13.80 17.82
CA CYS A 266 -12.88 12.99 17.13
C CYS A 266 -14.30 13.52 17.32
N LYS A 267 -15.11 13.50 16.26
CA LYS A 267 -16.45 14.08 16.25
C LYS A 267 -17.47 13.11 15.70
N ASN A 268 -18.69 13.19 16.23
CA ASN A 268 -19.81 12.43 15.72
C ASN A 268 -20.20 12.93 14.32
N GLU A 269 -20.40 12.00 13.39
CA GLU A 269 -20.95 12.27 12.06
C GLU A 269 -22.42 12.68 12.11
N ASN A 270 -23.13 12.24 13.15
CA ASN A 270 -24.47 12.73 13.43
C ASN A 270 -24.36 14.05 14.20
N GLU A 271 -24.48 15.17 13.48
CA GLU A 271 -24.45 16.53 14.05
C GLU A 271 -25.55 16.77 15.11
N GLU A 272 -26.58 15.92 15.19
CA GLU A 272 -27.61 15.99 16.23
C GLU A 272 -27.14 15.41 17.59
N VAL A 273 -26.05 14.62 17.58
CA VAL A 273 -25.45 14.07 18.80
C VAL A 273 -24.44 15.06 19.36
N THR A 274 -24.85 15.81 20.38
CA THR A 274 -23.99 16.79 21.05
C THR A 274 -23.37 16.29 22.35
N ASP A 275 -23.87 15.17 22.90
CA ASP A 275 -23.30 14.54 24.08
C ASP A 275 -22.18 13.58 23.67
N ASN A 276 -20.98 13.82 24.18
CA ASN A 276 -19.78 13.03 23.90
C ASN A 276 -19.45 12.01 25.02
N SER A 277 -20.35 11.82 25.99
CA SER A 277 -20.10 11.01 27.17
C SER A 277 -19.83 9.53 26.86
N GLU A 278 -20.56 8.93 25.91
CA GLU A 278 -20.35 7.53 25.49
C GLU A 278 -18.98 7.33 24.84
N TRP A 279 -18.53 8.28 24.02
CA TRP A 279 -17.20 8.26 23.41
C TRP A 279 -16.09 8.35 24.46
N VAL A 280 -16.22 9.29 25.41
CA VAL A 280 -15.25 9.44 26.50
C VAL A 280 -15.24 8.18 27.40
N GLN A 281 -16.39 7.56 27.64
CA GLN A 281 -16.47 6.29 28.38
C GLN A 281 -15.75 5.16 27.65
N PHE A 282 -15.91 5.05 26.32
CA PHE A 282 -15.19 4.08 25.51
C PHE A 282 -13.67 4.28 25.59
N LEU A 283 -13.18 5.51 25.38
CA LEU A 283 -11.76 5.83 25.48
C LEU A 283 -11.22 5.54 26.89
N THR A 284 -11.99 5.89 27.92
CA THR A 284 -11.62 5.59 29.33
C THR A 284 -11.54 4.08 29.56
N ALA A 285 -12.43 3.29 28.96
CA ALA A 285 -12.37 1.83 29.06
C ALA A 285 -11.14 1.26 28.35
N LEU A 286 -10.77 1.79 27.17
CA LEU A 286 -9.53 1.43 26.47
C LEU A 286 -8.28 1.78 27.29
N ASP A 287 -8.19 3.01 27.80
CA ASP A 287 -7.04 3.48 28.60
C ASP A 287 -6.82 2.62 29.86
N ASN A 288 -7.90 2.13 30.47
CA ASN A 288 -7.83 1.31 31.69
C ASN A 288 -7.57 -0.17 31.41
N ALA A 289 -8.00 -0.69 30.27
CA ALA A 289 -7.92 -2.12 29.97
C ALA A 289 -6.46 -2.60 29.92
N GLN A 290 -6.19 -3.74 30.54
CA GLN A 290 -4.83 -4.29 30.64
C GLN A 290 -4.65 -5.61 29.87
N SER A 291 -5.74 -6.19 29.37
CA SER A 291 -5.71 -7.44 28.61
C SER A 291 -6.65 -7.42 27.39
N ILE A 292 -6.41 -8.34 26.46
CA ILE A 292 -7.23 -8.53 25.26
C ILE A 292 -8.67 -8.85 25.65
N GLU A 293 -8.89 -9.73 26.63
CA GLU A 293 -10.23 -10.17 27.05
C GLU A 293 -11.08 -9.05 27.67
N GLU A 294 -10.44 -8.03 28.24
CA GLU A 294 -11.14 -6.84 28.73
C GLU A 294 -11.63 -5.99 27.56
N ILE A 295 -10.77 -5.76 26.57
CA ILE A 295 -11.08 -4.95 25.38
C ILE A 295 -12.15 -5.64 24.51
N GLU A 296 -12.07 -6.97 24.34
CA GLU A 296 -13.02 -7.76 23.54
C GLU A 296 -14.48 -7.64 24.01
N LYS A 297 -14.73 -7.27 25.26
CA LYS A 297 -16.10 -7.08 25.79
C LYS A 297 -16.83 -5.93 25.10
N PHE A 298 -16.10 -4.92 24.63
CA PHE A 298 -16.69 -3.69 24.10
C PHE A 298 -16.09 -3.23 22.77
N PHE A 299 -15.11 -3.95 22.22
CA PHE A 299 -14.42 -3.63 20.97
C PHE A 299 -14.22 -4.87 20.10
N ASP A 300 -14.33 -4.71 18.78
CA ASP A 300 -14.08 -5.78 17.79
C ASP A 300 -12.56 -5.92 17.52
N VAL A 301 -11.89 -6.70 18.37
CA VAL A 301 -10.43 -6.86 18.37
C VAL A 301 -9.90 -7.50 17.09
N ASP A 302 -10.52 -8.59 16.59
CA ASP A 302 -10.03 -9.26 15.36
C ASP A 302 -10.11 -8.35 14.15
N HIS A 303 -11.19 -7.58 14.03
CA HIS A 303 -11.34 -6.62 12.96
C HIS A 303 -10.26 -5.53 13.03
N PHE A 304 -9.98 -5.00 14.22
CA PHE A 304 -8.90 -4.04 14.43
C PHE A 304 -7.53 -4.62 14.08
N LEU A 305 -7.19 -5.82 14.58
CA LEU A 305 -5.90 -6.45 14.32
C LEU A 305 -5.67 -6.72 12.83
N LYS A 306 -6.71 -7.12 12.07
CA LYS A 306 -6.62 -7.27 10.62
C LYS A 306 -6.39 -5.93 9.90
N LEU A 307 -7.00 -4.84 10.36
CA LEU A 307 -6.72 -3.50 9.83
C LEU A 307 -5.29 -3.03 10.16
N MET A 308 -4.75 -3.37 11.33
CA MET A 308 -3.35 -3.08 11.68
C MET A 308 -2.38 -3.89 10.82
N ALA A 309 -2.70 -5.15 10.53
CA ALA A 309 -1.93 -5.97 9.59
C ALA A 309 -1.94 -5.34 8.19
N TYR A 310 -3.09 -4.84 7.74
CA TYR A 310 -3.18 -4.08 6.50
C TYR A 310 -2.29 -2.83 6.53
N GLU A 311 -2.38 -1.96 7.54
CA GLU A 311 -1.57 -0.74 7.57
C GLU A 311 -0.06 -1.04 7.52
N TYR A 312 0.38 -2.07 8.24
CA TYR A 312 1.78 -2.48 8.28
C TYR A 312 2.28 -3.09 6.97
N LEU A 313 1.54 -4.04 6.39
CA LEU A 313 1.95 -4.74 5.16
C LEU A 313 1.88 -3.80 3.94
N PHE A 314 0.83 -2.99 3.86
CA PHE A 314 0.61 -2.11 2.72
C PHE A 314 1.24 -0.74 2.91
N GLY A 315 2.02 -0.53 3.96
CA GLY A 315 2.76 0.72 4.18
C GLY A 315 1.87 1.96 4.30
N ALA A 316 0.68 1.81 4.87
CA ALA A 316 -0.30 2.88 5.02
C ALA A 316 0.05 3.72 6.26
N TRP A 317 0.99 4.65 6.09
CA TRP A 317 1.57 5.40 7.20
C TRP A 317 0.70 6.58 7.65
N ASP A 318 -0.19 7.11 6.81
CA ASP A 318 -1.06 8.23 7.18
C ASP A 318 -2.38 7.78 7.84
N ASN A 319 -2.38 6.59 8.44
CA ASN A 319 -3.50 6.01 9.16
C ASN A 319 -3.15 5.86 10.66
N PHE A 320 -3.64 4.83 11.34
CA PHE A 320 -3.61 4.76 12.79
C PHE A 320 -2.22 4.48 13.36
N LEU A 321 -1.49 3.49 12.83
CA LEU A 321 -0.27 2.94 13.46
C LEU A 321 0.85 3.98 13.59
N VAL A 322 1.00 4.88 12.61
CA VAL A 322 2.12 5.82 12.56
C VAL A 322 1.66 7.22 12.97
N THR A 323 0.65 7.77 12.31
CA THR A 323 0.20 9.16 12.54
C THR A 323 -1.01 9.27 13.46
N GLY A 324 -1.70 8.19 13.81
CA GLY A 324 -2.92 8.24 14.63
C GLY A 324 -4.03 9.00 13.92
N HIS A 325 -4.23 8.72 12.64
CA HIS A 325 -5.05 9.52 11.73
C HIS A 325 -6.01 8.65 10.89
N ASN A 326 -6.93 9.30 10.18
CA ASN A 326 -7.75 8.70 9.11
C ASN A 326 -8.50 7.41 9.50
N TYR A 327 -9.26 7.47 10.61
CA TYR A 327 -10.15 6.39 11.01
C TYR A 327 -11.51 6.88 11.53
N TYR A 328 -12.45 5.94 11.60
CA TYR A 328 -13.75 6.07 12.24
C TYR A 328 -13.95 4.96 13.26
N LEU A 329 -14.80 5.23 14.26
CA LEU A 329 -15.37 4.22 15.15
C LEU A 329 -16.87 4.14 14.90
N TYR A 330 -17.39 2.92 14.81
CA TYR A 330 -18.82 2.63 14.70
C TYR A 330 -19.30 1.79 15.87
N LYS A 331 -20.33 2.27 16.59
CA LYS A 331 -21.02 1.50 17.63
C LYS A 331 -22.02 0.55 17.00
N GLN A 332 -21.72 -0.74 17.08
CA GLN A 332 -22.60 -1.78 16.56
C GLN A 332 -23.80 -2.03 17.49
N GLN A 333 -24.88 -2.57 16.94
CA GLN A 333 -26.10 -2.94 17.68
C GLN A 333 -25.84 -3.97 18.81
N ASN A 334 -24.78 -4.77 18.71
CA ASN A 334 -24.38 -5.72 19.75
C ASN A 334 -23.64 -5.05 20.93
N GLY A 335 -23.48 -3.72 20.91
CA GLY A 335 -22.81 -2.95 21.94
C GLY A 335 -21.29 -2.88 21.80
N LYS A 336 -20.67 -3.54 20.81
CA LYS A 336 -19.23 -3.40 20.54
C LYS A 336 -18.94 -2.24 19.60
N TRP A 337 -17.78 -1.61 19.79
CA TRP A 337 -17.22 -0.63 18.88
C TRP A 337 -16.38 -1.31 17.82
N LYS A 338 -16.47 -0.83 16.59
CA LYS A 338 -15.73 -1.32 15.42
C LYS A 338 -14.88 -0.21 14.85
N PHE A 339 -13.60 -0.50 14.63
CA PHE A 339 -12.64 0.41 14.01
C PHE A 339 -12.74 0.35 12.48
N LEU A 340 -12.62 1.49 11.80
CA LEU A 340 -12.82 1.59 10.35
C LEU A 340 -11.79 2.54 9.75
N LEU A 341 -11.12 2.14 8.66
CA LEU A 341 -10.14 2.99 7.98
C LEU A 341 -10.73 3.71 6.77
N TYR A 342 -10.21 4.90 6.48
CA TYR A 342 -10.46 5.64 5.26
C TYR A 342 -9.19 6.38 4.82
N ASP A 343 -9.20 7.01 3.65
CA ASP A 343 -8.08 7.79 3.09
C ASP A 343 -6.80 6.94 2.89
N PHE A 344 -6.63 6.42 1.67
CA PHE A 344 -5.65 5.36 1.38
C PHE A 344 -4.62 5.75 0.32
N ASP A 345 -4.53 7.03 -0.05
CA ASP A 345 -3.56 7.50 -1.06
C ASP A 345 -2.11 7.38 -0.57
N ASN A 346 -1.87 7.57 0.73
CA ASN A 346 -0.57 7.41 1.39
C ASN A 346 -0.28 5.95 1.80
N SER A 347 -0.39 5.04 0.83
CA SER A 347 -0.09 3.61 0.97
C SER A 347 0.93 3.15 -0.08
N PHE A 348 1.38 1.90 0.05
CA PHE A 348 2.41 1.27 -0.78
C PHE A 348 3.71 2.10 -0.84
N GLY A 349 4.09 2.67 0.30
CA GLY A 349 5.32 3.45 0.44
C GLY A 349 5.29 4.84 -0.21
N HIS A 350 4.15 5.33 -0.69
CA HIS A 350 4.06 6.70 -1.19
C HIS A 350 4.29 7.73 -0.08
N ASP A 351 5.21 8.67 -0.27
CA ASP A 351 5.53 9.76 0.67
C ASP A 351 5.99 9.32 2.07
N ILE A 352 6.37 8.05 2.23
CA ILE A 352 6.61 7.43 3.54
C ILE A 352 7.67 8.12 4.40
N ASP A 353 8.67 8.76 3.78
CA ASP A 353 9.69 9.51 4.51
C ASP A 353 9.08 10.63 5.36
N THR A 354 7.97 11.22 4.94
CA THR A 354 7.32 12.32 5.66
C THR A 354 6.84 11.88 7.04
N ALA A 355 6.34 10.65 7.15
CA ALA A 355 5.92 10.07 8.42
C ALA A 355 7.14 9.78 9.29
N PHE A 356 8.11 9.07 8.74
CA PHE A 356 9.21 8.54 9.53
C PHE A 356 10.21 9.60 9.95
N LYS A 357 10.50 10.62 9.13
CA LYS A 357 11.38 11.72 9.53
C LYS A 357 10.78 12.60 10.62
N ASN A 358 9.45 12.79 10.61
CA ASN A 358 8.79 13.76 11.48
C ASN A 358 8.12 13.14 12.71
N VAL A 359 7.72 11.87 12.64
CA VAL A 359 6.84 11.23 13.64
C VAL A 359 7.53 10.08 14.39
N ILE A 360 8.34 9.26 13.71
CA ILE A 360 8.96 8.06 14.30
C ILE A 360 10.45 8.28 14.63
N PHE A 361 11.22 8.83 13.69
CA PHE A 361 12.65 9.10 13.85
C PHE A 361 12.93 10.54 14.26
N ASN A 362 14.20 10.82 14.56
CA ASN A 362 14.67 12.18 14.78
C ASN A 362 14.61 12.99 13.47
N LYS A 363 14.23 14.27 13.55
CA LYS A 363 14.15 15.22 12.41
C LYS A 363 15.45 15.31 11.60
N ASN A 364 16.59 14.95 12.20
CA ASN A 364 17.92 14.96 11.59
C ASN A 364 18.28 13.67 10.83
N THR A 365 17.41 12.67 10.78
CA THR A 365 17.66 11.44 10.01
C THR A 365 17.65 11.77 8.50
N PRO A 366 18.72 11.47 7.75
CA PRO A 366 18.75 11.68 6.31
C PRO A 366 17.71 10.82 5.57
N LEU A 367 17.18 11.34 4.47
CA LEU A 367 16.13 10.66 3.67
C LEU A 367 16.67 9.36 3.05
N GLY A 368 15.83 8.33 2.98
CA GLY A 368 16.20 7.05 2.36
C GLY A 368 17.33 6.27 3.07
N THR A 369 17.66 6.60 4.31
CA THR A 369 18.66 5.84 5.10
C THR A 369 18.13 4.50 5.62
N LYS A 370 16.82 4.28 5.53
CA LYS A 370 16.15 3.06 5.96
C LYS A 370 15.42 2.43 4.79
N ASN A 371 15.54 1.12 4.68
CA ASN A 371 14.74 0.32 3.78
C ASN A 371 13.34 0.14 4.40
N TYR A 372 12.41 1.04 4.07
CA TYR A 372 11.08 1.07 4.71
C TYR A 372 10.28 -0.24 4.60
N PRO A 373 10.28 -0.95 3.44
CA PRO A 373 9.69 -2.28 3.35
C PRO A 373 10.22 -3.28 4.40
N GLU A 374 11.49 -3.16 4.80
CA GLU A 374 12.14 -4.08 5.73
C GLU A 374 11.98 -3.70 7.21
N LEU A 375 11.17 -2.71 7.55
CA LEU A 375 10.90 -2.38 8.94
C LEU A 375 10.05 -3.48 9.61
N SER A 376 10.46 -3.88 10.81
CA SER A 376 9.65 -4.73 11.69
C SER A 376 8.38 -4.01 12.13
N PHE A 377 7.38 -4.74 12.62
CA PHE A 377 6.15 -4.12 13.13
C PHE A 377 6.45 -3.11 14.25
N THR A 378 7.39 -3.46 15.14
CA THR A 378 7.84 -2.60 16.25
C THR A 378 8.56 -1.33 15.81
N GLU A 379 9.26 -1.36 14.68
CA GLU A 379 9.89 -0.16 14.11
C GLU A 379 8.88 0.70 13.34
N TRP A 380 7.84 0.06 12.80
CA TRP A 380 6.78 0.72 12.05
C TRP A 380 5.81 1.47 12.96
N ALA A 381 5.25 0.78 13.96
CA ALA A 381 4.16 1.29 14.77
C ALA A 381 4.67 2.28 15.82
N LYS A 382 3.99 3.43 15.95
CA LYS A 382 4.20 4.32 17.07
C LYS A 382 3.66 3.67 18.35
N PRO A 383 4.41 3.72 19.47
CA PRO A 383 3.93 3.17 20.74
C PRO A 383 2.59 3.79 21.17
N SER A 384 1.62 2.95 21.49
CA SER A 384 0.32 3.35 22.05
C SER A 384 -0.24 2.22 22.93
N HIS A 385 -1.02 2.59 23.94
CA HIS A 385 -1.53 1.63 24.93
C HIS A 385 -2.32 0.48 24.29
N ILE A 386 -3.18 0.78 23.32
CA ILE A 386 -3.98 -0.25 22.63
C ILE A 386 -3.11 -1.20 21.80
N VAL A 387 -2.07 -0.69 21.11
CA VAL A 387 -1.12 -1.53 20.36
C VAL A 387 -0.27 -2.38 21.30
N ASP A 388 0.14 -1.83 22.44
CA ASP A 388 0.88 -2.58 23.45
C ASP A 388 0.06 -3.74 24.00
N VAL A 389 -1.19 -3.48 24.39
CA VAL A 389 -2.09 -4.48 24.98
C VAL A 389 -2.52 -5.54 23.96
N LEU A 390 -2.86 -5.14 22.73
CA LEU A 390 -3.41 -6.07 21.73
C LEU A 390 -2.34 -6.78 20.88
N ILE A 391 -1.12 -6.23 20.78
CA ILE A 391 -0.08 -6.73 19.87
C ILE A 391 1.27 -6.94 20.57
N LEU A 392 1.88 -5.92 21.17
CA LEU A 392 3.30 -6.02 21.56
C LEU A 392 3.55 -6.88 22.82
N LYS A 393 2.61 -6.92 23.77
CA LYS A 393 2.72 -7.78 24.97
C LYS A 393 2.65 -9.27 24.63
N ASP A 394 1.79 -9.64 23.68
CA ASP A 394 1.67 -11.00 23.14
C ASP A 394 1.35 -10.93 21.63
N PRO A 395 2.37 -11.08 20.76
CA PRO A 395 2.18 -10.94 19.32
C PRO A 395 1.58 -12.19 18.67
N THR A 396 1.28 -13.26 19.42
CA THR A 396 0.87 -14.56 18.85
C THR A 396 -0.34 -14.43 17.92
N ARG A 397 -1.40 -13.75 18.39
CA ARG A 397 -2.63 -13.55 17.59
C ARG A 397 -2.37 -12.67 16.37
N PHE A 398 -1.63 -11.58 16.55
CA PHE A 398 -1.31 -10.67 15.46
C PHE A 398 -0.43 -11.31 14.39
N ASN A 399 0.59 -12.08 14.80
CA ASN A 399 1.44 -12.83 13.88
C ASN A 399 0.63 -13.85 13.08
N SER A 400 -0.34 -14.55 13.71
CA SER A 400 -1.26 -15.43 12.99
C SER A 400 -2.08 -14.67 11.93
N ILE A 401 -2.53 -13.46 12.25
CA ILE A 401 -3.26 -12.60 11.31
C ILE A 401 -2.35 -12.12 10.17
N ILE A 402 -1.10 -11.75 10.45
CA ILE A 402 -0.12 -11.44 9.40
C ILE A 402 0.02 -12.62 8.44
N LYS A 403 0.15 -13.84 8.97
CA LYS A 403 0.25 -15.04 8.12
C LYS A 403 -0.99 -15.24 7.25
N GLU A 404 -2.19 -15.06 7.82
CA GLU A 404 -3.47 -15.14 7.09
C GLU A 404 -3.53 -14.10 5.95
N VAL A 405 -3.23 -12.83 6.24
CA VAL A 405 -3.31 -11.75 5.26
C VAL A 405 -2.29 -11.93 4.13
N VAL A 406 -1.06 -12.39 4.44
CA VAL A 406 -0.04 -12.67 3.42
C VAL A 406 -0.46 -13.82 2.51
N ALA A 407 -0.98 -14.90 3.10
CA ALA A 407 -1.44 -16.06 2.34
C ALA A 407 -2.64 -15.74 1.43
N ASP A 408 -3.62 -14.95 1.92
CA ASP A 408 -4.86 -14.68 1.18
C ASP A 408 -4.74 -13.54 0.15
N VAL A 409 -4.05 -12.45 0.47
CA VAL A 409 -4.03 -11.26 -0.38
C VAL A 409 -2.67 -10.59 -0.54
N PHE A 410 -1.84 -10.49 0.50
CA PHE A 410 -0.56 -9.77 0.41
C PHE A 410 0.56 -10.65 -0.16
N ASN A 411 0.37 -11.15 -1.39
CA ASN A 411 1.38 -11.89 -2.12
C ASN A 411 1.41 -11.45 -3.60
N PRO A 412 2.59 -11.43 -4.25
CA PRO A 412 2.73 -10.99 -5.64
C PRO A 412 1.86 -11.75 -6.63
N ALA A 413 1.72 -13.07 -6.48
CA ALA A 413 0.90 -13.92 -7.35
C ALA A 413 -0.58 -13.48 -7.38
N THR A 414 -1.07 -12.90 -6.28
CA THR A 414 -2.44 -12.38 -6.16
C THR A 414 -2.55 -10.92 -6.58
N LEU A 415 -1.62 -10.07 -6.13
CA LEU A 415 -1.74 -8.62 -6.35
C LEU A 415 -1.27 -8.15 -7.71
N TYR A 416 -0.24 -8.77 -8.31
CA TYR A 416 0.26 -8.31 -9.61
C TYR A 416 -0.78 -8.45 -10.72
N PRO A 417 -1.46 -9.61 -10.90
CA PRO A 417 -2.49 -9.72 -11.91
C PRO A 417 -3.65 -8.73 -11.70
N TYR A 418 -3.97 -8.43 -10.44
CA TYR A 418 -5.02 -7.47 -10.11
C TYR A 418 -4.62 -6.02 -10.43
N ILE A 419 -3.37 -5.64 -10.11
CA ILE A 419 -2.79 -4.35 -10.51
C ILE A 419 -2.81 -4.22 -12.03
N ASP A 420 -2.37 -5.25 -12.77
CA ASP A 420 -2.35 -5.26 -14.23
C ASP A 420 -3.74 -5.10 -14.83
N GLN A 421 -4.73 -5.82 -14.27
CA GLN A 421 -6.13 -5.70 -14.66
C GLN A 421 -6.65 -4.27 -14.46
N LEU A 422 -6.40 -3.66 -13.31
CA LEU A 422 -6.84 -2.28 -13.04
C LEU A 422 -6.13 -1.28 -13.94
N LYS A 423 -4.80 -1.41 -14.10
CA LYS A 423 -3.96 -0.55 -14.93
C LYS A 423 -4.46 -0.57 -16.38
N GLU A 424 -4.71 -1.74 -16.93
CA GLU A 424 -5.24 -1.89 -18.30
C GLU A 424 -6.65 -1.32 -18.42
N LYS A 425 -7.52 -1.56 -17.43
CA LYS A 425 -8.88 -1.01 -17.40
C LYS A 425 -8.89 0.52 -17.46
N ILE A 426 -7.96 1.19 -16.76
CA ILE A 426 -7.95 2.66 -16.68
C ILE A 426 -7.04 3.35 -17.69
N ARG A 427 -6.09 2.64 -18.31
CA ARG A 427 -5.11 3.18 -19.28
C ARG A 427 -5.70 4.18 -20.29
N PRO A 428 -6.74 3.84 -21.08
CA PRO A 428 -7.29 4.78 -22.08
C PRO A 428 -7.86 6.07 -21.44
N TYR A 429 -8.31 5.98 -20.20
CA TYR A 429 -8.84 7.13 -19.47
C TYR A 429 -7.74 7.97 -18.84
N VAL A 430 -6.64 7.35 -18.39
CA VAL A 430 -5.45 8.06 -17.91
C VAL A 430 -4.77 8.80 -19.07
N GLU A 431 -4.64 8.16 -20.24
CA GLU A 431 -4.14 8.82 -21.45
C GLU A 431 -4.97 10.06 -21.80
N LEU A 432 -6.30 9.93 -21.80
CA LEU A 432 -7.20 11.06 -22.01
C LEU A 432 -7.06 12.12 -20.89
N ASP A 433 -6.88 11.69 -19.65
CA ASP A 433 -6.67 12.57 -18.49
C ASP A 433 -5.36 13.38 -18.58
N LYS A 434 -4.37 12.88 -19.32
CA LYS A 434 -3.06 13.50 -19.55
C LYS A 434 -2.94 14.13 -20.94
N THR A 435 -4.02 14.16 -21.72
CA THR A 435 -4.07 14.81 -23.03
C THR A 435 -4.62 16.23 -22.90
N PRO A 436 -3.86 17.27 -23.29
CA PRO A 436 -4.36 18.63 -23.25
C PRO A 436 -5.41 18.90 -24.33
N ASP A 437 -6.32 19.83 -24.06
CA ASP A 437 -7.24 20.38 -25.06
C ASP A 437 -6.51 21.28 -26.08
N GLU A 438 -7.25 21.84 -27.04
CA GLU A 438 -6.71 22.76 -28.06
C GLU A 438 -6.02 24.01 -27.48
N ASN A 439 -6.31 24.34 -26.22
CA ASN A 439 -5.73 25.49 -25.51
C ASN A 439 -4.58 25.08 -24.56
N GLY A 440 -4.21 23.79 -24.52
CA GLY A 440 -3.15 23.29 -23.66
C GLY A 440 -3.61 22.90 -22.25
N HIS A 441 -4.91 22.90 -21.94
CA HIS A 441 -5.41 22.57 -20.60
C HIS A 441 -5.67 21.08 -20.43
N LEU A 442 -5.17 20.52 -19.33
CA LEU A 442 -5.46 19.14 -18.93
C LEU A 442 -6.83 19.06 -18.22
N PRO A 443 -7.61 17.98 -18.43
CA PRO A 443 -8.93 17.79 -17.80
C PRO A 443 -8.91 17.99 -16.28
N GLY A 444 -9.75 18.88 -15.75
CA GLY A 444 -9.91 19.10 -14.30
C GLY A 444 -8.72 19.74 -13.58
N ARG A 445 -7.68 20.22 -14.29
CA ARG A 445 -6.51 20.90 -13.70
C ARG A 445 -6.81 22.36 -13.42
N ILE A 446 -7.72 22.57 -12.50
CA ILE A 446 -8.22 23.90 -12.14
C ILE A 446 -7.31 24.64 -11.14
N ASN A 447 -6.17 24.06 -10.75
CA ASN A 447 -5.08 24.75 -10.06
C ASN A 447 -3.82 24.80 -10.94
N PRO A 448 -3.63 25.88 -11.70
CA PRO A 448 -2.57 25.96 -12.72
C PRO A 448 -1.16 26.11 -12.13
N LYS A 449 -1.02 26.32 -10.82
CA LYS A 449 0.27 26.55 -10.15
C LYS A 449 0.96 25.26 -9.70
N ALA A 450 0.27 24.13 -9.74
CA ALA A 450 0.79 22.86 -9.28
C ALA A 450 1.30 22.00 -10.43
N SER A 451 2.33 21.21 -10.16
CA SER A 451 2.91 20.26 -11.12
C SER A 451 2.10 18.96 -11.17
N GLU A 452 2.17 18.28 -12.31
CA GLU A 452 1.46 17.02 -12.58
C GLU A 452 2.45 15.86 -12.75
N TYR A 453 2.00 14.63 -12.48
CA TYR A 453 2.72 13.43 -12.90
C TYR A 453 2.56 13.20 -14.41
N THR A 454 3.61 12.73 -15.08
CA THR A 454 3.58 12.34 -16.49
C THR A 454 2.92 10.98 -16.69
N LEU A 455 2.63 10.61 -17.94
CA LEU A 455 2.14 9.27 -18.27
C LEU A 455 3.20 8.19 -17.99
N ASP A 456 4.48 8.50 -18.20
CA ASP A 456 5.59 7.58 -17.92
C ASP A 456 5.76 7.36 -16.41
N GLU A 457 5.62 8.42 -15.60
CA GLU A 457 5.60 8.31 -14.13
C GLU A 457 4.42 7.45 -13.65
N TRP A 458 3.23 7.60 -14.24
CA TRP A 458 2.07 6.75 -13.95
C TRP A 458 2.33 5.28 -14.30
N ASP A 459 2.84 5.01 -15.51
CA ASP A 459 3.05 3.67 -16.00
C ASP A 459 4.13 2.94 -15.18
N ALA A 460 5.29 3.58 -14.96
CA ALA A 460 6.41 2.98 -14.27
C ALA A 460 6.21 2.85 -12.75
N ASN A 461 5.50 3.80 -12.11
CA ASN A 461 5.21 3.73 -10.67
C ASN A 461 4.11 2.71 -10.32
N SER A 462 3.27 2.35 -11.30
CA SER A 462 2.37 1.20 -11.14
C SER A 462 3.13 -0.13 -11.14
N GLU A 463 4.34 -0.15 -11.71
CA GLU A 463 5.26 -1.30 -11.76
C GLU A 463 6.28 -1.22 -10.59
N PHE A 464 7.58 -1.34 -10.90
CA PHE A 464 8.65 -1.45 -9.94
C PHE A 464 9.42 -0.13 -9.73
N THR A 465 9.18 0.88 -10.56
CA THR A 465 10.00 2.11 -10.53
C THR A 465 9.57 3.01 -9.39
N THR A 466 10.53 3.32 -8.52
CA THR A 466 10.37 4.33 -7.47
C THR A 466 10.59 5.71 -8.07
N ILE A 467 9.63 6.61 -7.92
CA ILE A 467 9.68 7.96 -8.50
C ILE A 467 9.75 9.02 -7.41
N ASN A 468 10.06 10.25 -7.82
CA ASN A 468 10.07 11.40 -6.93
C ASN A 468 8.62 11.87 -6.70
N SER A 469 8.18 11.91 -5.45
CA SER A 469 6.86 12.43 -5.16
C SER A 469 6.79 13.95 -5.42
N LYS A 470 5.60 14.51 -5.56
CA LYS A 470 5.46 15.98 -5.69
C LYS A 470 5.87 16.72 -4.42
N LEU A 471 6.08 16.02 -3.30
CA LEU A 471 6.63 16.59 -2.07
C LEU A 471 8.17 16.43 -1.97
N GLY A 472 8.80 15.72 -2.91
CA GLY A 472 10.25 15.47 -2.89
C GLY A 472 10.66 14.26 -2.07
N TYR A 473 9.77 13.29 -1.86
CA TYR A 473 9.99 12.08 -1.08
C TYR A 473 9.93 10.83 -1.96
N PHE A 474 10.28 9.68 -1.39
CA PHE A 474 10.15 8.42 -2.10
C PHE A 474 8.68 8.10 -2.36
N SER A 475 8.37 7.78 -3.61
CA SER A 475 7.10 7.15 -4.00
C SER A 475 7.42 5.82 -4.65
N TYR A 476 7.45 4.75 -3.86
CA TYR A 476 7.80 3.41 -4.33
C TYR A 476 6.85 2.93 -5.43
N GLY A 477 7.38 2.12 -6.35
CA GLY A 477 6.57 1.39 -7.31
C GLY A 477 5.65 0.40 -6.58
N LEU A 478 4.38 0.29 -6.99
CA LEU A 478 3.41 -0.57 -6.31
C LEU A 478 3.89 -2.02 -6.22
N LYS A 479 4.35 -2.59 -7.34
CA LYS A 479 4.85 -3.96 -7.39
C LYS A 479 6.16 -4.11 -6.61
N TYR A 480 7.03 -3.10 -6.67
CA TYR A 480 8.26 -3.11 -5.89
C TYR A 480 8.00 -3.14 -4.38
N TRP A 481 7.10 -2.28 -3.87
CA TRP A 481 6.74 -2.29 -2.44
C TRP A 481 6.24 -3.66 -1.99
N ILE A 482 5.32 -4.24 -2.77
CA ILE A 482 4.76 -5.57 -2.49
C ILE A 482 5.86 -6.62 -2.47
N LEU A 483 6.75 -6.67 -3.46
CA LEU A 483 7.85 -7.64 -3.52
C LEU A 483 8.77 -7.54 -2.30
N ALA A 484 9.26 -6.32 -2.03
CA ALA A 484 10.24 -6.08 -0.99
C ALA A 484 9.66 -6.42 0.40
N LYS A 485 8.42 -5.99 0.65
CA LYS A 485 7.75 -6.29 1.92
C LYS A 485 7.38 -7.76 2.03
N TYR A 486 6.93 -8.40 0.95
CA TYR A 486 6.62 -9.83 0.91
C TYR A 486 7.84 -10.67 1.29
N ARG A 487 8.99 -10.44 0.62
CA ARG A 487 10.27 -11.10 0.96
C ARG A 487 10.64 -10.92 2.43
N TYR A 488 10.52 -9.69 2.93
CA TYR A 488 10.80 -9.40 4.33
C TYR A 488 9.90 -10.20 5.28
N VAL A 489 8.58 -10.20 5.07
CA VAL A 489 7.67 -10.91 5.98
C VAL A 489 7.79 -12.42 5.85
N CYS A 490 8.06 -12.96 4.66
CA CYS A 490 8.29 -14.39 4.46
C CYS A 490 9.48 -14.89 5.28
N LYS A 491 10.59 -14.13 5.27
CA LYS A 491 11.78 -14.43 6.05
C LYS A 491 11.57 -14.33 7.56
N ASN A 492 10.80 -13.34 8.01
CA ASN A 492 10.70 -13.01 9.45
C ASN A 492 9.50 -13.63 10.17
N TYR A 493 8.49 -14.11 9.44
CA TYR A 493 7.28 -14.71 10.02
C TYR A 493 7.18 -16.22 9.78
N ASP A 494 8.19 -16.87 9.18
CA ASP A 494 8.20 -18.31 8.91
C ASP A 494 6.94 -18.73 8.14
N LEU A 495 6.86 -18.23 6.90
CA LEU A 495 5.75 -18.41 5.98
C LEU A 495 6.19 -19.28 4.79
N ASP A 496 5.32 -20.19 4.39
CA ASP A 496 5.45 -20.90 3.11
C ASP A 496 5.05 -19.93 1.99
N CYS A 497 6.06 -19.31 1.38
CA CYS A 497 5.90 -18.27 0.38
C CYS A 497 6.35 -18.75 -1.00
N ASP A 498 5.79 -18.14 -2.03
CA ASP A 498 6.06 -18.50 -3.42
C ASP A 498 7.55 -18.29 -3.76
N ALA A 499 8.23 -19.41 -4.04
CA ALA A 499 9.66 -19.46 -4.31
C ALA A 499 10.08 -18.56 -5.47
N THR A 500 9.21 -18.34 -6.47
CA THR A 500 9.50 -17.44 -7.60
C THR A 500 9.77 -16.01 -7.12
N TYR A 501 9.03 -15.53 -6.12
CA TYR A 501 9.19 -14.16 -5.61
C TYR A 501 10.21 -14.07 -4.46
N LEU A 502 10.60 -15.20 -3.86
CA LEU A 502 11.71 -15.26 -2.91
C LEU A 502 13.08 -15.34 -3.58
N ASP A 503 13.12 -15.83 -4.82
CA ASP A 503 14.35 -15.92 -5.60
C ASP A 503 15.00 -14.53 -5.77
N GLU A 504 16.24 -14.40 -5.31
CA GLU A 504 17.03 -13.17 -5.44
C GLU A 504 17.34 -12.86 -6.92
N SER A 505 17.24 -13.85 -7.82
CA SER A 505 17.38 -13.70 -9.26
C SER A 505 16.11 -13.20 -9.97
N PHE A 506 14.98 -13.07 -9.27
CA PHE A 506 13.75 -12.51 -9.84
C PHE A 506 14.02 -11.11 -10.42
N THR A 507 13.90 -10.99 -11.74
CA THR A 507 14.17 -9.75 -12.47
C THR A 507 12.91 -8.91 -12.63
N TYR A 508 13.09 -7.60 -12.58
CA TYR A 508 12.05 -6.62 -12.89
C TYR A 508 12.69 -5.40 -13.54
N GLU A 509 11.91 -4.70 -14.35
CA GLU A 509 12.39 -3.53 -15.08
C GLU A 509 12.20 -2.25 -14.25
N ILE A 510 13.24 -1.42 -14.26
CA ILE A 510 13.24 -0.09 -13.69
C ILE A 510 13.46 0.92 -14.81
N ASN A 511 12.59 1.92 -14.89
CA ASN A 511 12.79 3.04 -15.80
C ASN A 511 13.80 4.02 -15.18
N GLU A 512 15.07 3.87 -15.55
CA GLU A 512 16.19 4.65 -15.00
C GLU A 512 16.08 6.17 -15.27
N GLU A 513 15.33 6.60 -16.30
CA GLU A 513 15.21 8.02 -16.65
C GLU A 513 14.38 8.80 -15.62
N ILE A 514 13.44 8.13 -14.96
CA ILE A 514 12.53 8.71 -13.97
C ILE A 514 12.71 8.13 -12.56
N GLU A 515 13.60 7.15 -12.41
CA GLU A 515 13.93 6.55 -11.12
C GLU A 515 14.49 7.61 -10.16
N TYR A 516 13.86 7.71 -8.99
CA TYR A 516 14.32 8.61 -7.96
C TYR A 516 15.49 8.03 -7.19
N LYS A 517 16.69 8.52 -7.50
CA LYS A 517 17.93 8.26 -6.78
C LYS A 517 18.20 9.47 -5.88
N ASN A 518 18.10 9.30 -4.55
CA ASN A 518 18.33 10.43 -3.63
C ASN A 518 19.78 10.93 -3.77
N ASN A 519 19.96 12.15 -4.30
CA ASN A 519 21.28 12.77 -4.54
C ASN A 519 22.08 13.08 -3.26
N GLU A 520 21.49 12.94 -2.06
CA GLU A 520 22.24 13.06 -0.79
C GLU A 520 23.25 11.91 -0.57
N GLN A 521 23.21 10.84 -1.38
CA GLN A 521 24.17 9.73 -1.31
C GLN A 521 25.57 10.04 -1.90
N ASN A 522 25.78 11.21 -2.53
CA ASN A 522 27.08 11.58 -3.12
C ASN A 522 27.96 12.51 -2.26
N THR A 523 27.60 12.75 -0.99
CA THR A 523 28.52 13.41 -0.06
C THR A 523 29.09 12.33 0.87
N PRO A 524 30.40 12.03 0.82
CA PRO A 524 31.02 11.15 1.80
C PRO A 524 30.85 11.79 3.18
N VAL A 525 29.98 11.25 4.01
CA VAL A 525 29.92 11.62 5.42
C VAL A 525 31.10 10.92 6.09
N THR A 526 32.23 11.62 6.16
CA THR A 526 33.36 11.24 7.02
C THR A 526 32.88 11.35 8.47
N THR A 527 32.36 10.24 9.01
CA THR A 527 32.15 10.10 10.45
C THR A 527 33.33 9.31 10.97
N GLU A 528 34.33 10.00 11.51
CA GLU A 528 35.40 9.38 12.28
C GLU A 528 34.79 8.67 13.49
N VAL A 529 34.90 7.34 13.54
CA VAL A 529 34.63 6.56 14.74
C VAL A 529 35.94 6.46 15.55
N PRO A 530 35.96 6.81 16.85
CA PRO A 530 37.16 6.70 17.67
C PRO A 530 37.59 5.24 17.86
N GLN A 531 38.90 4.99 17.77
CA GLN A 531 39.54 3.73 18.14
C GLN A 531 39.21 3.34 19.58
N SER A 532 38.78 2.09 19.78
CA SER A 532 38.86 1.38 21.06
C SER A 532 39.97 0.35 21.01
N THR A 533 40.93 0.50 21.90
CA THR A 533 42.07 -0.39 22.17
C THR A 533 41.69 -1.63 22.98
N GLU A 534 42.42 -2.71 22.68
CA GLU A 534 42.60 -4.05 23.28
C GLU A 534 42.25 -4.28 24.76
N VAL A 535 41.80 -5.51 25.09
CA VAL A 535 42.38 -6.40 26.14
C VAL A 535 41.99 -7.90 25.89
N PRO A 536 42.55 -8.95 26.56
CA PRO A 536 43.50 -9.90 25.99
C PRO A 536 43.05 -11.39 25.97
N GLN A 537 43.86 -12.25 25.34
CA GLN A 537 43.78 -13.73 25.35
C GLN A 537 43.91 -14.36 26.76
N PRO A 538 43.28 -15.52 26.97
CA PRO A 538 43.80 -16.57 27.85
C PRO A 538 44.29 -17.80 27.09
N THR A 539 45.39 -18.32 27.62
CA THR A 539 46.20 -19.46 27.23
C THR A 539 45.62 -20.81 27.71
N GLU A 540 46.09 -21.87 27.05
CA GLU A 540 46.15 -23.29 27.42
C GLU A 540 45.02 -24.24 26.98
N VAL A 541 45.51 -25.35 26.41
CA VAL A 541 44.87 -26.38 25.59
C VAL A 541 44.52 -27.59 26.44
N PRO A 542 43.31 -28.17 26.29
CA PRO A 542 43.08 -29.57 26.60
C PRO A 542 43.20 -30.46 25.36
N GLN A 543 43.79 -31.62 25.62
CA GLN A 543 44.20 -32.71 24.76
C GLN A 543 43.13 -33.20 23.75
N GLN A 544 43.62 -33.57 22.56
CA GLN A 544 42.88 -34.20 21.47
C GLN A 544 42.06 -35.41 21.94
N THR A 545 40.78 -35.41 21.60
CA THR A 545 40.00 -36.63 21.43
C THR A 545 39.79 -36.80 19.92
N GLU A 546 40.32 -37.88 19.36
CA GLU A 546 40.15 -38.24 17.95
C GLU A 546 38.66 -38.35 17.63
N THR A 547 38.18 -37.49 16.74
CA THR A 547 36.86 -37.60 16.11
C THR A 547 37.08 -38.22 14.72
N PRO A 548 36.26 -39.20 14.28
CA PRO A 548 36.55 -39.99 13.08
C PRO A 548 36.52 -39.12 11.82
N ALA A 549 37.37 -39.47 10.86
CA ALA A 549 37.34 -38.89 9.52
C ALA A 549 35.92 -38.94 8.92
N PRO A 550 35.43 -37.86 8.27
CA PRO A 550 34.13 -37.86 7.62
C PRO A 550 34.12 -38.93 6.52
N GLN A 551 33.16 -39.86 6.61
CA GLN A 551 32.89 -40.81 5.53
C GLN A 551 32.36 -40.02 4.32
N GLN A 552 33.00 -40.18 3.17
CA GLN A 552 32.51 -39.65 1.89
C GLN A 552 31.10 -40.21 1.63
N GLN A 553 30.11 -39.32 1.60
CA GLN A 553 28.73 -39.68 1.29
C GLN A 553 28.64 -40.04 -0.19
N GLN A 554 28.38 -41.32 -0.48
CA GLN A 554 28.28 -41.83 -1.85
C GLN A 554 26.85 -41.67 -2.35
N TYR A 555 26.60 -40.65 -3.16
CA TYR A 555 25.31 -40.41 -3.82
C TYR A 555 25.02 -41.49 -4.87
N LYS A 556 23.73 -41.81 -5.06
CA LYS A 556 23.27 -42.83 -6.02
C LYS A 556 22.75 -42.23 -7.32
N CYS A 557 22.19 -41.03 -7.27
CA CYS A 557 21.69 -40.26 -8.41
C CYS A 557 22.06 -38.78 -8.25
N ILE A 558 22.04 -38.04 -9.35
CA ILE A 558 22.42 -36.62 -9.36
C ILE A 558 21.48 -35.79 -8.48
N SER A 559 20.20 -36.14 -8.42
CA SER A 559 19.21 -35.40 -7.63
C SER A 559 19.49 -35.41 -6.12
N GLU A 560 20.16 -36.44 -5.58
CA GLU A 560 20.52 -36.47 -4.15
C GLU A 560 21.51 -35.37 -3.77
N VAL A 561 22.34 -34.93 -4.73
CA VAL A 561 23.23 -33.77 -4.54
C VAL A 561 22.43 -32.46 -4.49
N LEU A 562 21.30 -32.40 -5.18
CA LEU A 562 20.36 -31.28 -5.20
C LEU A 562 19.33 -31.32 -4.06
N GLY A 563 19.44 -32.28 -3.14
CA GLY A 563 18.53 -32.45 -2.00
C GLY A 563 17.25 -33.24 -2.29
N TYR A 564 17.14 -33.90 -3.45
CA TYR A 564 15.99 -34.71 -3.85
C TYR A 564 16.33 -36.20 -3.88
N PRO A 565 15.42 -37.10 -3.47
CA PRO A 565 15.70 -38.55 -3.45
C PRO A 565 15.88 -39.12 -4.86
N CYS A 566 16.60 -40.24 -4.99
CA CYS A 566 16.55 -41.03 -6.22
C CYS A 566 15.19 -41.72 -6.38
N CYS A 567 14.73 -41.85 -7.61
CA CYS A 567 13.50 -42.58 -7.87
C CYS A 567 13.65 -44.06 -7.52
N PRO A 568 12.59 -44.70 -6.97
CA PRO A 568 12.51 -46.15 -6.88
C PRO A 568 12.68 -46.80 -8.26
N PRO A 569 13.29 -48.00 -8.37
CA PRO A 569 13.51 -48.68 -9.65
C PRO A 569 12.24 -48.94 -10.47
N GLU A 570 11.07 -48.94 -9.83
CA GLU A 570 9.75 -49.12 -10.45
C GLU A 570 9.28 -47.87 -11.21
N ILE A 571 9.79 -46.69 -10.85
CA ILE A 571 9.49 -45.43 -11.53
C ILE A 571 10.54 -45.23 -12.61
N THR A 572 10.10 -45.31 -13.87
CA THR A 572 10.97 -45.14 -15.05
C THR A 572 10.47 -44.09 -16.03
N GLU A 573 9.28 -43.53 -15.77
CA GLU A 573 8.68 -42.49 -16.59
C GLU A 573 9.32 -41.14 -16.30
N VAL A 574 9.94 -40.54 -17.31
CA VAL A 574 10.54 -39.20 -17.22
C VAL A 574 9.44 -38.16 -17.40
N TYR A 575 9.25 -37.31 -16.40
CA TYR A 575 8.30 -36.19 -16.43
C TYR A 575 8.94 -34.93 -17.02
N VAL A 576 10.18 -34.66 -16.64
CA VAL A 576 10.95 -33.52 -17.12
C VAL A 576 12.43 -33.89 -17.17
N THR A 577 13.11 -33.44 -18.22
CA THR A 577 14.57 -33.53 -18.33
C THR A 577 15.12 -32.12 -18.25
N ASP A 578 16.07 -31.89 -17.36
CA ASP A 578 16.80 -30.63 -17.24
C ASP A 578 18.31 -30.83 -17.44
N ILE A 579 19.09 -29.78 -17.15
CA ILE A 579 20.55 -29.81 -17.30
C ILE A 579 21.24 -30.81 -16.35
N ASN A 580 20.57 -31.23 -15.28
CA ASN A 580 21.05 -32.16 -14.25
C ASN A 580 20.53 -33.59 -14.44
N GLY A 581 19.64 -33.81 -15.41
CA GLY A 581 19.20 -35.14 -15.84
C GLY A 581 17.69 -35.31 -15.94
N ASP A 582 17.26 -36.56 -15.87
CA ASP A 582 15.87 -36.96 -15.97
C ASP A 582 15.23 -37.01 -14.58
N TRP A 583 14.04 -36.43 -14.47
CA TRP A 583 13.26 -36.34 -13.25
C TRP A 583 11.90 -37.03 -13.42
N ALA A 584 11.44 -37.67 -12.36
CA ALA A 584 10.11 -38.22 -12.24
C ALA A 584 9.44 -37.76 -10.94
N TYR A 585 8.15 -37.99 -10.84
CA TYR A 585 7.39 -37.68 -9.64
C TYR A 585 6.92 -38.98 -8.95
N ASP A 586 7.36 -39.21 -7.72
CA ASP A 586 6.89 -40.31 -6.87
C ASP A 586 5.54 -39.91 -6.26
N TYR A 587 4.44 -40.33 -6.91
CA TYR A 587 3.07 -40.04 -6.46
C TYR A 587 2.70 -40.68 -5.12
N GLU A 588 3.39 -41.74 -4.70
CA GLU A 588 3.14 -42.37 -3.40
C GLU A 588 3.72 -41.52 -2.26
N LYS A 589 4.89 -40.91 -2.48
CA LYS A 589 5.55 -40.04 -1.50
C LYS A 589 5.31 -38.55 -1.72
N GLN A 590 4.61 -38.20 -2.80
CA GLN A 590 4.34 -36.82 -3.23
C GLN A 590 5.61 -35.97 -3.35
N VAL A 591 6.69 -36.54 -3.87
CA VAL A 591 8.01 -35.88 -3.97
C VAL A 591 8.61 -36.07 -5.36
N TRP A 592 9.34 -35.05 -5.84
CA TRP A 592 10.18 -35.17 -7.03
C TRP A 592 11.40 -36.05 -6.74
N CYS A 593 11.76 -36.90 -7.70
CA CYS A 593 12.90 -37.78 -7.60
C CYS A 593 13.72 -37.82 -8.90
N GLY A 594 15.03 -38.06 -8.81
CA GLY A 594 15.91 -38.15 -9.96
C GLY A 594 16.11 -39.57 -10.47
N LEU A 595 16.15 -39.72 -11.79
CA LEU A 595 16.42 -40.98 -12.50
C LEU A 595 17.87 -41.09 -12.97
N THR A 596 18.59 -39.97 -13.10
CA THR A 596 19.96 -39.97 -13.61
C THR A 596 20.98 -40.44 -12.57
N PRO A 597 21.73 -41.54 -12.83
CA PRO A 597 22.70 -42.07 -11.89
C PRO A 597 23.84 -41.11 -11.58
N TYR A 598 24.32 -41.14 -10.33
CA TYR A 598 25.49 -40.37 -9.91
C TYR A 598 26.76 -41.08 -10.38
N LYS A 599 27.64 -40.36 -11.09
CA LYS A 599 28.97 -40.83 -11.46
C LYS A 599 30.01 -40.05 -10.67
N ALA A 600 30.78 -40.75 -9.83
CA ALA A 600 31.91 -40.16 -9.11
C ALA A 600 33.21 -40.28 -9.95
N SER A 601 34.11 -39.30 -9.82
CA SER A 601 35.45 -39.38 -10.43
C SER A 601 36.22 -40.60 -9.90
N THR A 602 36.76 -41.43 -10.80
CA THR A 602 37.63 -42.55 -10.42
C THR A 602 39.12 -42.19 -10.40
N ASN A 603 39.51 -40.98 -10.83
CA ASN A 603 40.91 -40.53 -10.79
C ASN A 603 41.05 -38.99 -10.97
N PRO A 604 40.87 -38.18 -9.90
CA PRO A 604 40.85 -36.72 -9.99
C PRO A 604 42.18 -36.07 -10.40
N GLU A 605 43.32 -36.77 -10.25
CA GLU A 605 44.66 -36.19 -10.55
C GLU A 605 45.06 -36.24 -12.03
N THR A 606 44.26 -36.85 -12.91
CA THR A 606 44.60 -37.01 -14.35
C THR A 606 43.57 -36.41 -15.29
N GLU A 607 42.59 -35.67 -14.79
CA GLU A 607 41.51 -35.15 -15.62
C GLU A 607 41.85 -33.77 -16.19
N GLU A 608 42.18 -33.72 -17.48
CA GLU A 608 42.25 -32.45 -18.20
C GLU A 608 40.85 -31.83 -18.29
N CYS A 609 40.74 -30.61 -17.81
CA CYS A 609 39.48 -29.97 -17.56
C CYS A 609 39.50 -28.58 -18.18
N TRP A 610 38.54 -28.35 -19.06
CA TRP A 610 38.55 -27.21 -19.97
C TRP A 610 38.53 -25.86 -19.21
N SER A 611 37.90 -25.80 -18.03
CA SER A 611 37.77 -24.58 -17.23
C SER A 611 39.08 -24.10 -16.59
N GLU A 612 40.07 -24.97 -16.43
CA GLU A 612 41.38 -24.59 -15.87
C GLU A 612 42.08 -23.57 -16.76
N SER A 613 41.87 -23.66 -18.08
CA SER A 613 42.38 -22.68 -19.05
C SER A 613 41.76 -21.28 -18.89
N LEU A 614 40.62 -21.21 -18.19
CA LEU A 614 39.90 -19.98 -17.83
C LEU A 614 40.13 -19.57 -16.36
N ASN A 615 41.09 -20.19 -15.67
CA ASN A 615 41.39 -20.02 -14.24
C ASN A 615 40.30 -20.50 -13.27
N TYR A 616 39.47 -21.46 -13.65
CA TYR A 616 38.48 -22.09 -12.77
C TYR A 616 38.79 -23.57 -12.52
N PRO A 617 38.67 -24.07 -11.27
CA PRO A 617 38.92 -25.47 -10.93
C PRO A 617 37.91 -26.42 -11.60
N CYS A 618 38.13 -27.73 -11.47
CA CYS A 618 37.18 -28.75 -11.92
C CYS A 618 36.19 -29.11 -10.84
N CYS A 619 34.97 -29.44 -11.23
CA CYS A 619 33.98 -29.88 -10.27
C CYS A 619 34.26 -31.31 -9.81
N ASP A 620 34.06 -31.57 -8.52
CA ASP A 620 34.16 -32.93 -7.96
C ASP A 620 32.90 -33.78 -8.22
N ASN A 621 31.89 -33.22 -8.88
CA ASN A 621 30.63 -33.86 -9.22
C ASN A 621 30.10 -33.42 -10.61
N CYS A 622 29.04 -34.07 -11.07
CA CYS A 622 28.41 -33.80 -12.37
C CYS A 622 27.19 -32.88 -12.32
N VAL A 623 26.97 -32.16 -11.23
CA VAL A 623 25.86 -31.18 -11.15
C VAL A 623 26.25 -29.94 -11.96
N VAL A 624 25.34 -29.56 -12.86
CA VAL A 624 25.46 -28.44 -13.77
C VAL A 624 24.50 -27.36 -13.31
N TYR A 625 25.03 -26.17 -13.05
CA TYR A 625 24.25 -24.99 -12.67
C TYR A 625 24.08 -24.04 -13.85
N GLU A 626 25.01 -24.04 -14.79
CA GLU A 626 24.99 -23.17 -15.97
C GLU A 626 25.62 -23.87 -17.18
N VAL A 627 25.20 -23.50 -18.38
CA VAL A 627 25.84 -23.93 -19.63
C VAL A 627 26.04 -22.70 -20.50
N ASP A 628 27.27 -22.44 -20.90
CA ASP A 628 27.64 -21.34 -21.79
C ASP A 628 28.39 -21.85 -23.03
N ASP A 629 28.95 -20.92 -23.82
CA ASP A 629 29.72 -21.23 -25.02
C ASP A 629 31.04 -21.99 -24.71
N ASN A 630 31.52 -21.96 -23.46
CA ASN A 630 32.76 -22.62 -23.04
C ASN A 630 32.52 -24.04 -22.53
N GLY A 631 31.38 -24.30 -21.88
CA GLY A 631 31.01 -25.63 -21.40
C GLY A 631 29.93 -25.62 -20.33
N LYS A 632 29.79 -26.77 -19.65
CA LYS A 632 28.84 -26.93 -18.53
C LYS A 632 29.52 -26.56 -17.21
N TRP A 633 29.01 -25.60 -16.48
CA TRP A 633 29.59 -25.11 -15.23
C TRP A 633 28.90 -25.70 -14.01
N GLY A 634 29.69 -26.10 -13.02
CA GLY A 634 29.24 -26.43 -11.68
C GLY A 634 29.63 -25.35 -10.67
N TYR A 635 29.10 -25.42 -9.44
CA TYR A 635 29.46 -24.51 -8.37
C TYR A 635 29.74 -25.26 -7.07
N ASP A 636 30.90 -25.03 -6.47
CA ASP A 636 31.27 -25.58 -5.16
C ASP A 636 30.92 -24.58 -4.05
N PHE A 637 29.90 -24.93 -3.26
CA PHE A 637 29.39 -24.11 -2.16
C PHE A 637 30.30 -24.09 -0.93
N GLN A 638 31.23 -25.04 -0.78
CA GLN A 638 32.19 -25.04 0.33
C GLN A 638 33.30 -24.03 0.09
N THR A 639 33.77 -23.95 -1.16
CA THR A 639 34.83 -23.01 -1.55
C THR A 639 34.31 -21.71 -2.16
N GLN A 640 33.00 -21.62 -2.41
CA GLN A 640 32.32 -20.50 -3.10
C GLN A 640 32.92 -20.19 -4.48
N THR A 641 33.30 -21.23 -5.23
CA THR A 641 33.93 -21.07 -6.54
C THR A 641 33.19 -21.81 -7.64
N TRP A 642 33.12 -21.17 -8.82
CA TRP A 642 32.68 -21.80 -10.06
C TRP A 642 33.72 -22.82 -10.53
N CYS A 643 33.25 -23.92 -11.09
CA CYS A 643 34.10 -24.98 -11.59
C CYS A 643 33.59 -25.53 -12.94
N GLY A 644 34.48 -26.05 -13.78
CA GLY A 644 34.08 -26.70 -15.03
C GLY A 644 33.62 -28.12 -14.80
N SER A 645 32.51 -28.50 -15.43
CA SER A 645 32.01 -29.88 -15.40
C SER A 645 33.03 -30.81 -16.05
N PRO A 646 33.44 -31.89 -15.35
CA PRO A 646 34.40 -32.86 -15.85
C PRO A 646 33.95 -33.59 -17.13
N SER A 647 34.92 -34.11 -17.86
CA SER A 647 34.69 -34.81 -19.13
C SER A 647 33.86 -36.09 -18.95
N TYR A 648 33.98 -36.78 -17.82
CA TYR A 648 33.20 -37.99 -17.52
C TYR A 648 31.71 -37.71 -17.28
N CYS A 649 31.33 -36.46 -17.08
CA CYS A 649 29.94 -36.02 -16.92
C CYS A 649 29.21 -35.83 -18.27
N GLN A 650 29.91 -36.01 -19.40
CA GLN A 650 29.37 -35.78 -20.74
C GLN A 650 28.71 -37.00 -21.42
N ASN A 651 28.59 -38.15 -20.74
CA ASN A 651 27.91 -39.34 -21.28
C ASN A 651 26.68 -39.73 -20.48
#